data_AF-A0A928NV37-F1
#
_entry.id   AF-A0A928NV37-F1
#
_cell.length_a   1.000
_cell.length_b   1.000
_cell.length_c   1.000
_cell.angle_alpha   90.00
_cell.angle_beta   90.00
_cell.angle_gamma   90.00
#
_symmetry.space_group_name_H-M   'P 1'
#
loop_
_entity.id
_entity.type
_entity.pdbx_description
1 polymer ?
#
loop_
_entity_poly.entity_id
_entity_poly.type
_entity_poly.pdbx_seq_one_letter_code
_entity_poly.pdbx_strand_id
1 'polypeptide(L)'
;MKKLLAIMLCLAMVVSCFSFSVFAEDEISIIINGQKLTMDQPPIIVEGRTLVPLRAIFEGLGAQVSWDDTTKTATGIKDGKEIKITINNTVAKVDGKDVTLDVPAQIVNSRTLVPVRFISESLGCKVDWNGETRTVIIASEGKVKQWIFDDLDKFESKVDFIEGGGYEAGKASLSSDVDHTTGTGKSFKIDGKTGTNNRVKLIDVFSPSDVGKTFEISAWFYFPEKSSKVKLSTYGASGTEYATHAYKFAEGNVKAGEWTCVTLVYTHDNESVTQLGFEQYMTANLPLFYIDDIKVTETGYSSVSDDKTEGKKWIFDNLDKFENKVDFVEGGGYKAANASLSSDVDHTTGTGKSFKIDGKTGTNNRVKLIDVFSPSDVGKTFTISAWFYFPEKPSKVKLSTYGASGTEYATKAYKFAEGSVKAGEWTCVTLVYTHDNESVTQLGFEQYMTANLPLFYIDDIEVYESSESKEEKIEVAFVTDGHRPVPTEFSVGTSFDELIYFGTDKKTPEQLLAALPDGKVIVDNDMFIKSITGESNKQYYENTTAGKMEIIDVLGQPFDKAVRATVYNPIEPPYAYQISMGPLLAGKAEVNDVCLLKLYMRTESGGSGEAQMGQVQVVVEENGGAHDKTLATNVVNAKEWKVFYFPFKFKDNHTRTNIRLGYYTQIVDLGGYEIINYGQNVNIEDLPTDSNSAPFLMPGAAWRKEAWDRIEKIRKGDFKVIVKDALGNVVPNADITFNMYEHEFQWGVAVSDAVLTDALTQKVVSENFNGAVLYERCKWARYEENPQIAQDTLKKLKELGIKYIRGHALLRDKKWSEGNTDIPDDLPSLYNDKEALQKRVKEHIMGITSDLKEYIPYEWDVLNEAVRNTVMQDIHGIELVKEWFDMAREAMGEEGVLYYNDFRREQEFFDMIDKYVEMGVDFDGIGIQSHYGSPENPEAIYELFNKMSEHGNRIKVTEYDFMTGDNELQANFLRDFMIISFSHEKMDGFFMWGWKGGGKDNKYPLYDGDGQPKEGLAIWQDLLYNKWWTKENGKTNANGEFNVRGYYGDYDVTVNVNGTSKKVSAPFYKDKNNTLIITLD
;
A
#
# COMPACT_ATOMS: atom_id res chain seq x y z
N MET A 1 -24.55 58.52 -23.08
CA MET A 1 -23.08 58.49 -23.28
C MET A 1 -22.29 58.25 -22.00
N LYS A 2 -22.48 59.01 -20.90
CA LYS A 2 -21.69 58.81 -19.66
C LYS A 2 -21.82 57.42 -19.00
N LYS A 3 -23.00 56.77 -19.07
CA LYS A 3 -23.19 55.40 -18.56
C LYS A 3 -22.58 54.30 -19.45
N LEU A 4 -22.53 54.51 -20.77
CA LEU A 4 -21.86 53.56 -21.69
C LEU A 4 -20.34 53.63 -21.56
N LEU A 5 -19.79 54.83 -21.31
CA LEU A 5 -18.35 55.01 -21.10
C LEU A 5 -17.87 54.33 -19.81
N ALA A 6 -18.68 54.37 -18.74
CA ALA A 6 -18.36 53.71 -17.47
C ALA A 6 -18.39 52.18 -17.60
N ILE A 7 -19.35 51.62 -18.37
CA ILE A 7 -19.42 50.17 -18.60
C ILE A 7 -18.26 49.69 -19.48
N MET A 8 -17.86 50.45 -20.51
CA MET A 8 -16.67 50.10 -21.30
C MET A 8 -15.36 50.23 -20.50
N LEU A 9 -15.25 51.20 -19.59
CA LEU A 9 -14.06 51.32 -18.73
C LEU A 9 -13.97 50.17 -17.71
N CYS A 10 -15.10 49.74 -17.14
CA CYS A 10 -15.14 48.58 -16.24
C CYS A 10 -14.86 47.27 -17.01
N LEU A 11 -15.34 47.12 -18.24
CA LEU A 11 -15.07 45.92 -19.04
C LEU A 11 -13.60 45.85 -19.49
N ALA A 12 -12.99 47.00 -19.82
CA ALA A 12 -11.56 47.07 -20.17
C ALA A 12 -10.65 46.79 -18.97
N MET A 13 -11.02 47.20 -17.75
CA MET A 13 -10.27 46.87 -16.52
C MET A 13 -10.36 45.40 -16.12
N VAL A 14 -11.50 44.74 -16.38
CA VAL A 14 -11.67 43.30 -16.11
C VAL A 14 -10.86 42.45 -17.10
N VAL A 15 -10.72 42.87 -18.36
CA VAL A 15 -9.92 42.14 -19.37
C VAL A 15 -8.40 42.32 -19.16
N SER A 16 -7.94 43.42 -18.56
CA SER A 16 -6.51 43.62 -18.25
C SER A 16 -6.00 42.84 -17.03
N CYS A 17 -6.86 42.13 -16.29
CA CYS A 17 -6.49 41.34 -15.11
C CYS A 17 -6.34 39.84 -15.38
N PHE A 18 -6.54 39.37 -16.62
CA PHE A 18 -6.29 37.98 -17.00
C PHE A 18 -4.99 37.87 -17.79
N SER A 19 -3.88 37.69 -17.08
CA SER A 19 -2.70 37.05 -17.66
C SER A 19 -3.04 35.57 -17.85
N PHE A 20 -3.32 35.15 -19.09
CA PHE A 20 -3.33 33.73 -19.39
C PHE A 20 -1.87 33.23 -19.37
N SER A 21 -1.51 32.49 -18.33
CA SER A 21 -0.30 31.67 -18.37
C SER A 21 -0.52 30.60 -19.46
N VAL A 22 0.16 30.75 -20.59
CA VAL A 22 0.40 29.63 -21.49
C VAL A 22 1.46 28.80 -20.79
N PHE A 23 1.05 27.72 -20.13
CA PHE A 23 1.99 26.73 -19.62
C PHE A 23 2.58 26.00 -20.83
N ALA A 24 3.90 26.08 -21.01
CA ALA A 24 4.60 25.18 -21.91
C ALA A 24 4.40 23.76 -21.38
N GLU A 25 4.02 22.83 -22.25
CA GLU A 25 3.93 21.42 -21.88
C GLU A 25 5.33 20.91 -21.51
N ASP A 26 5.47 20.23 -20.36
CA ASP A 26 6.76 19.82 -19.83
C ASP A 26 7.55 18.92 -20.81
N GLU A 27 8.80 19.29 -21.09
CA GLU A 27 9.69 18.59 -22.03
C GLU A 27 10.12 17.21 -21.49
N ILE A 28 10.04 16.19 -22.36
CA ILE A 28 10.41 14.82 -22.00
C ILE A 28 11.93 14.69 -21.89
N SER A 29 12.42 14.16 -20.76
CA SER A 29 13.86 13.93 -20.51
C SER A 29 14.21 12.44 -20.65
N ILE A 30 15.43 12.12 -21.08
CA ILE A 30 15.94 10.73 -21.12
C ILE A 30 17.20 10.66 -20.25
N ILE A 31 17.29 9.67 -19.37
CA ILE A 31 18.43 9.40 -18.50
C ILE A 31 18.95 7.99 -18.80
N ILE A 32 20.25 7.86 -19.10
CA ILE A 32 20.93 6.58 -19.35
C ILE A 32 22.00 6.40 -18.29
N ASN A 33 21.92 5.31 -17.51
CA ASN A 33 22.86 4.97 -16.44
C ASN A 33 23.12 6.17 -15.50
N GLY A 34 22.03 6.87 -15.13
CA GLY A 34 22.08 8.06 -14.27
C GLY A 34 22.47 9.38 -14.97
N GLN A 35 22.83 9.36 -16.26
CA GLN A 35 23.20 10.57 -17.01
C GLN A 35 22.10 11.03 -17.96
N LYS A 36 21.74 12.32 -17.90
CA LYS A 36 20.75 12.91 -18.82
C LYS A 36 21.30 12.98 -20.25
N LEU A 37 20.59 12.37 -21.19
CA LEU A 37 20.93 12.38 -22.61
C LEU A 37 20.56 13.73 -23.24
N THR A 38 21.55 14.39 -23.83
CA THR A 38 21.33 15.64 -24.58
C THR A 38 20.96 15.32 -26.03
N MET A 39 19.95 16.00 -26.55
CA MET A 39 19.48 15.81 -27.93
C MET A 39 19.05 17.13 -28.57
N ASP A 40 19.22 17.22 -29.88
CA ASP A 40 18.91 18.41 -30.69
C ASP A 40 17.46 18.49 -31.17
N GLN A 41 16.73 17.38 -31.03
CA GLN A 41 15.30 17.28 -31.24
C GLN A 41 14.68 16.65 -29.98
N PRO A 42 13.75 17.34 -29.29
CA PRO A 42 13.10 16.79 -28.10
C PRO A 42 12.34 15.48 -28.40
N PRO A 43 12.23 14.57 -27.44
CA PRO A 43 11.38 13.39 -27.57
C PRO A 43 9.91 13.80 -27.69
N ILE A 44 9.13 12.94 -28.33
CA ILE A 44 7.67 13.13 -28.48
C ILE A 44 6.94 11.87 -28.06
N ILE A 45 5.68 12.01 -27.63
CA ILE A 45 4.79 10.87 -27.39
C ILE A 45 3.88 10.71 -28.60
N VAL A 46 3.87 9.50 -29.18
CA VAL A 46 2.93 9.11 -30.24
C VAL A 46 2.30 7.79 -29.84
N GLU A 47 0.97 7.74 -29.82
CA GLU A 47 0.18 6.54 -29.43
C GLU A 47 0.62 5.94 -28.08
N GLY A 48 0.95 6.80 -27.11
CA GLY A 48 1.40 6.38 -25.78
C GLY A 48 2.81 5.79 -25.74
N ARG A 49 3.65 6.05 -26.75
CA ARG A 49 5.07 5.65 -26.80
C ARG A 49 5.97 6.86 -26.96
N THR A 50 7.05 6.91 -26.17
CA THR A 50 8.07 7.95 -26.27
C THR A 50 9.03 7.62 -27.42
N LEU A 51 9.09 8.52 -28.40
CA LEU A 51 9.98 8.45 -29.54
C LEU A 51 11.13 9.44 -29.36
N VAL A 52 12.36 8.98 -29.56
CA VAL A 52 13.60 9.73 -29.34
C VAL A 52 14.45 9.77 -30.62
N PRO A 53 15.28 10.81 -30.82
CA PRO A 53 16.16 10.87 -31.99
C PRO A 53 17.07 9.65 -32.04
N LEU A 54 16.97 8.88 -33.14
CA LEU A 54 17.60 7.58 -33.30
C LEU A 54 19.10 7.62 -32.99
N ARG A 55 19.81 8.58 -33.57
CA ARG A 55 21.27 8.70 -33.38
C ARG A 55 21.63 8.95 -31.91
N ALA A 56 20.90 9.85 -31.24
CA ALA A 56 21.18 10.22 -29.86
C ALA A 56 21.01 9.04 -28.90
N ILE A 57 19.95 8.23 -29.07
CA ILE A 57 19.73 7.07 -28.21
C ILE A 57 20.74 5.95 -28.45
N PHE A 58 21.10 5.68 -29.71
CA PHE A 58 22.11 4.67 -30.02
C PHE A 58 23.50 5.10 -29.52
N GLU A 59 23.94 6.32 -29.81
CA GLU A 59 25.24 6.84 -29.36
C GLU A 59 25.27 6.95 -27.82
N GLY A 60 24.18 7.39 -27.20
CA GLY A 60 24.03 7.48 -25.74
C GLY A 60 24.10 6.12 -25.03
N LEU A 61 23.77 5.03 -25.73
CA LEU A 61 23.94 3.67 -25.24
C LEU A 61 25.28 3.04 -25.66
N GLY A 62 26.17 3.78 -26.32
CA GLY A 62 27.48 3.32 -26.76
C GLY A 62 27.50 2.53 -28.07
N ALA A 63 26.44 2.62 -28.89
CA ALA A 63 26.37 1.97 -30.20
C ALA A 63 26.91 2.86 -31.33
N GLN A 64 27.53 2.24 -32.35
CA GLN A 64 27.91 2.90 -33.60
C GLN A 64 26.71 2.99 -34.55
N VAL A 65 26.47 4.14 -35.17
CA VAL A 65 25.30 4.39 -36.02
C VAL A 65 25.69 4.68 -37.47
N SER A 66 25.01 4.04 -38.43
CA SER A 66 25.12 4.32 -39.86
C SER A 66 23.75 4.51 -40.53
N TRP A 67 23.73 5.23 -41.65
CA TRP A 67 22.51 5.57 -42.40
C TRP A 67 22.67 5.23 -43.88
N ASP A 68 21.71 4.49 -44.44
CA ASP A 68 21.58 4.26 -45.88
C ASP A 68 20.43 5.09 -46.45
N ASP A 69 20.78 6.07 -47.28
CA ASP A 69 19.81 7.01 -47.85
C ASP A 69 18.95 6.41 -48.97
N THR A 70 19.42 5.34 -49.63
CA THR A 70 18.68 4.68 -50.73
C THR A 70 17.54 3.85 -50.17
N THR A 71 17.81 3.10 -49.11
CA THR A 71 16.83 2.22 -48.46
C THR A 71 16.12 2.88 -47.28
N LYS A 72 16.49 4.12 -46.92
CA LYS A 72 16.00 4.85 -45.75
C LYS A 72 16.09 4.02 -44.46
N THR A 73 17.24 3.37 -44.28
CA THR A 73 17.49 2.44 -43.17
C THR A 73 18.63 2.93 -42.28
N ALA A 74 18.38 2.98 -40.98
CA ALA A 74 19.39 3.22 -39.95
C ALA A 74 19.89 1.90 -39.37
N THR A 75 21.19 1.79 -39.14
CA THR A 75 21.82 0.60 -38.52
C THR A 75 22.62 1.01 -37.29
N GLY A 76 22.32 0.41 -36.13
CA GLY A 76 23.08 0.56 -34.89
C GLY A 76 23.83 -0.73 -34.53
N ILE A 77 25.09 -0.63 -34.13
CA ILE A 77 25.93 -1.79 -33.74
C ILE A 77 26.58 -1.55 -32.38
N LYS A 78 26.39 -2.47 -31.42
CA LYS A 78 27.05 -2.46 -30.11
C LYS A 78 27.36 -3.88 -29.65
N ASP A 79 28.58 -4.15 -29.21
CA ASP A 79 29.00 -5.44 -28.67
C ASP A 79 28.65 -6.66 -29.57
N GLY A 80 28.70 -6.46 -30.90
CA GLY A 80 28.36 -7.48 -31.90
C GLY A 80 26.87 -7.60 -32.24
N LYS A 81 26.00 -6.86 -31.56
CA LYS A 81 24.55 -6.81 -31.79
C LYS A 81 24.19 -5.76 -32.86
N GLU A 82 23.46 -6.15 -33.90
CA GLU A 82 23.06 -5.28 -35.02
C GLU A 82 21.55 -5.01 -35.00
N ILE A 83 21.16 -3.73 -35.03
CA ILE A 83 19.76 -3.30 -35.11
C ILE A 83 19.57 -2.47 -36.38
N LYS A 84 18.69 -2.91 -37.29
CA LYS A 84 18.33 -2.21 -38.54
C LYS A 84 16.87 -1.74 -38.51
N ILE A 85 16.65 -0.46 -38.78
CA ILE A 85 15.32 0.15 -38.75
C ILE A 85 15.09 0.93 -40.03
N THR A 86 14.03 0.57 -40.77
CA THR A 86 13.58 1.28 -41.97
C THR A 86 12.45 2.24 -41.61
N ILE A 87 12.53 3.47 -42.11
CA ILE A 87 11.53 4.52 -41.82
C ILE A 87 10.14 4.10 -42.34
N ASN A 88 9.09 4.46 -41.59
CA ASN A 88 7.68 4.14 -41.86
C ASN A 88 7.39 2.64 -41.99
N ASN A 89 8.27 1.80 -41.46
CA ASN A 89 8.04 0.36 -41.35
C ASN A 89 7.86 0.00 -39.88
N THR A 90 6.85 -0.81 -39.57
CA THR A 90 6.62 -1.36 -38.23
C THR A 90 7.50 -2.57 -37.96
N VAL A 91 8.29 -3.05 -38.94
CA VAL A 91 9.22 -4.16 -38.77
C VAL A 91 10.66 -3.66 -38.80
N ALA A 92 11.39 -3.89 -37.70
CA ALA A 92 12.83 -3.72 -37.57
C ALA A 92 13.55 -5.08 -37.65
N LYS A 93 14.87 -5.09 -37.83
CA LYS A 93 15.68 -6.31 -37.72
C LYS A 93 16.66 -6.22 -36.57
N VAL A 94 16.66 -7.21 -35.68
CA VAL A 94 17.65 -7.37 -34.61
C VAL A 94 18.42 -8.65 -34.89
N ASP A 95 19.72 -8.55 -35.13
CA ASP A 95 20.61 -9.65 -35.53
C ASP A 95 20.08 -10.47 -36.72
N GLY A 96 19.48 -9.76 -37.69
CA GLY A 96 18.90 -10.35 -38.89
C GLY A 96 17.51 -10.97 -38.73
N LYS A 97 16.94 -11.01 -37.52
CA LYS A 97 15.56 -11.47 -37.25
C LYS A 97 14.59 -10.30 -37.25
N ASP A 98 13.41 -10.50 -37.83
CA ASP A 98 12.36 -9.49 -37.88
C ASP A 98 11.70 -9.33 -36.50
N VAL A 99 11.57 -8.08 -36.03
CA VAL A 99 10.95 -7.70 -34.76
C VAL A 99 10.00 -6.52 -34.99
N THR A 100 8.80 -6.58 -34.43
CA THR A 100 7.76 -5.56 -34.62
C THR A 100 7.93 -4.41 -33.64
N LEU A 101 7.75 -3.17 -34.12
CA LEU A 101 7.74 -1.93 -33.36
C LEU A 101 6.30 -1.58 -32.98
N ASP A 102 6.07 -1.18 -31.73
CA ASP A 102 4.78 -0.67 -31.24
C ASP A 102 4.30 0.56 -32.03
N VAL A 103 5.24 1.42 -32.43
CA VAL A 103 5.01 2.60 -33.27
C VAL A 103 6.13 2.67 -34.31
N PRO A 104 5.82 2.87 -35.61
CA PRO A 104 6.85 2.91 -36.64
C PRO A 104 7.82 4.07 -36.44
N ALA A 105 9.07 3.89 -36.89
CA ALA A 105 10.03 4.98 -36.94
C ALA A 105 9.54 6.08 -37.89
N GLN A 106 9.58 7.34 -37.45
CA GLN A 106 9.03 8.48 -38.20
C GLN A 106 10.00 9.65 -38.30
N ILE A 107 9.83 10.48 -39.32
CA ILE A 107 10.61 11.71 -39.50
C ILE A 107 9.83 12.88 -38.95
N VAL A 108 10.38 13.56 -37.95
CA VAL A 108 9.86 14.84 -37.43
C VAL A 108 11.01 15.85 -37.44
N ASN A 109 10.77 17.05 -37.98
CA ASN A 109 11.77 18.12 -38.09
C ASN A 109 13.12 17.66 -38.70
N SER A 110 13.08 16.82 -39.73
CA SER A 110 14.27 16.24 -40.37
C SER A 110 15.15 15.38 -39.43
N ARG A 111 14.57 14.80 -38.37
CA ARG A 111 15.18 13.78 -37.52
C ARG A 111 14.33 12.52 -37.53
N THR A 112 15.00 11.37 -37.64
CA THR A 112 14.36 10.07 -37.48
C THR A 112 14.19 9.78 -36.00
N LEU A 113 12.95 9.66 -35.54
CA LEU A 113 12.66 9.24 -34.17
C LEU A 113 12.20 7.79 -34.13
N VAL A 114 12.59 7.10 -33.07
CA VAL A 114 12.31 5.67 -32.83
C VAL A 114 11.81 5.45 -31.41
N PRO A 115 11.01 4.40 -31.16
CA PRO A 115 10.58 4.06 -29.81
C PRO A 115 11.79 3.81 -28.90
N VAL A 116 11.96 4.63 -27.85
CA VAL A 116 13.13 4.57 -26.98
C VAL A 116 13.29 3.20 -26.31
N ARG A 117 12.17 2.62 -25.88
CA ARG A 117 12.12 1.32 -25.20
C ARG A 117 12.66 0.21 -26.09
N PHE A 118 12.20 0.17 -27.35
CA PHE A 118 12.64 -0.84 -28.31
C PHE A 118 14.17 -0.81 -28.52
N ILE A 119 14.76 0.38 -28.70
CA ILE A 119 16.21 0.49 -28.91
C ILE A 119 16.98 0.05 -27.68
N SER A 120 16.59 0.56 -26.51
CA SER A 120 17.28 0.30 -25.25
C SER A 120 17.19 -1.17 -24.83
N GLU A 121 16.01 -1.79 -24.89
CA GLU A 121 15.83 -3.21 -24.57
C GLU A 121 16.49 -4.12 -25.61
N SER A 122 16.43 -3.75 -26.90
CA SER A 122 17.17 -4.48 -27.94
C SER A 122 18.68 -4.41 -27.72
N LEU A 123 19.20 -3.42 -27.00
CA LEU A 123 20.60 -3.34 -26.57
C LEU A 123 20.86 -3.92 -25.17
N GLY A 124 19.89 -4.60 -24.57
CA GLY A 124 20.03 -5.30 -23.29
C GLY A 124 19.87 -4.41 -22.06
N CYS A 125 19.27 -3.24 -22.19
CA CYS A 125 19.03 -2.30 -21.09
C CYS A 125 17.59 -2.39 -20.56
N LYS A 126 17.38 -2.11 -19.28
CA LYS A 126 16.05 -1.90 -18.70
C LYS A 126 15.59 -0.47 -18.92
N VAL A 127 14.29 -0.25 -19.13
CA VAL A 127 13.72 1.07 -19.44
C VAL A 127 12.49 1.33 -18.57
N ASP A 128 12.52 2.43 -17.82
CA ASP A 128 11.46 2.89 -16.94
C ASP A 128 10.96 4.29 -17.33
N TRP A 129 9.76 4.66 -16.90
CA TRP A 129 9.13 5.96 -17.14
C TRP A 129 8.68 6.60 -15.83
N ASN A 130 9.30 7.72 -15.48
CA ASN A 130 8.85 8.57 -14.38
C ASN A 130 7.82 9.58 -14.92
N GLY A 131 6.55 9.35 -14.58
CA GLY A 131 5.43 10.17 -15.04
C GLY A 131 5.39 11.58 -14.45
N GLU A 132 5.86 11.77 -13.22
CA GLU A 132 5.89 13.07 -12.54
C GLU A 132 6.88 14.03 -13.19
N THR A 133 8.05 13.52 -13.58
CA THR A 133 9.13 14.30 -14.20
C THR A 133 9.17 14.16 -15.73
N ARG A 134 8.23 13.42 -16.32
CA ARG A 134 8.21 13.03 -17.75
C ARG A 134 9.58 12.54 -18.23
N THR A 135 10.20 11.62 -17.47
CA THR A 135 11.57 11.16 -17.72
C THR A 135 11.61 9.65 -18.05
N VAL A 136 12.26 9.29 -19.16
CA VAL A 136 12.62 7.89 -19.45
C VAL A 136 13.96 7.58 -18.79
N ILE A 137 14.02 6.52 -17.98
CA ILE A 137 15.24 6.07 -17.30
C ILE A 137 15.70 4.75 -17.93
N ILE A 138 16.98 4.63 -18.29
CA ILE A 138 17.54 3.45 -18.97
C ILE A 138 18.76 2.94 -18.18
N ALA A 139 18.85 1.64 -17.91
CA ALA A 139 19.90 1.03 -17.08
C ALA A 139 20.56 -0.24 -17.69
N SER A 140 21.87 -0.44 -17.50
CA SER A 140 22.68 -1.61 -17.95
C SER A 140 23.26 -2.44 -16.78
N GLU A 141 23.41 -3.79 -16.90
CA GLU A 141 23.88 -4.73 -15.84
C GLU A 141 25.42 -4.91 -15.74
N GLY A 142 25.99 -5.21 -14.54
CA GLY A 142 27.43 -5.13 -14.19
C GLY A 142 28.22 -6.39 -13.79
N LYS A 143 29.56 -6.28 -13.66
CA LYS A 143 30.49 -7.38 -13.27
C LYS A 143 30.84 -7.37 -11.76
N VAL A 144 30.67 -8.51 -11.08
CA VAL A 144 30.98 -8.72 -9.64
C VAL A 144 32.05 -9.82 -9.48
N LYS A 145 33.05 -9.60 -8.60
CA LYS A 145 34.00 -10.63 -8.13
C LYS A 145 33.81 -10.84 -6.63
N GLN A 146 33.72 -12.10 -6.18
CA GLN A 146 33.45 -12.43 -4.78
C GLN A 146 34.27 -13.66 -4.34
N TRP A 147 34.73 -13.62 -3.09
CA TRP A 147 35.37 -14.74 -2.40
C TRP A 147 34.60 -15.00 -1.09
N ILE A 148 33.83 -16.09 -1.09
CA ILE A 148 33.22 -16.69 0.09
C ILE A 148 34.02 -17.96 0.36
N PHE A 149 34.57 -18.11 1.57
CA PHE A 149 35.51 -19.20 1.86
C PHE A 149 34.84 -20.55 2.16
N ASP A 150 33.51 -20.59 2.11
CA ASP A 150 32.65 -21.76 2.37
C ASP A 150 32.63 -22.79 1.24
N ASP A 151 32.75 -22.35 -0.03
CA ASP A 151 32.56 -23.17 -1.24
C ASP A 151 33.82 -23.33 -2.10
N LEU A 152 35.02 -23.13 -1.53
CA LEU A 152 36.28 -23.18 -2.28
C LEU A 152 36.98 -24.54 -2.17
N ASP A 153 36.65 -25.45 -3.10
CA ASP A 153 37.39 -26.71 -3.33
C ASP A 153 38.82 -26.50 -3.90
N LYS A 154 39.19 -25.25 -4.24
CA LYS A 154 40.38 -24.91 -5.04
C LYS A 154 41.35 -23.91 -4.40
N PHE A 155 41.13 -23.50 -3.15
CA PHE A 155 42.06 -22.60 -2.46
C PHE A 155 43.31 -23.39 -2.02
N GLU A 156 44.13 -23.81 -2.98
CA GLU A 156 45.38 -24.53 -2.74
C GLU A 156 46.53 -23.53 -2.52
N SER A 157 47.32 -23.84 -1.49
CA SER A 157 48.44 -23.05 -0.98
C SER A 157 49.28 -22.31 -2.05
N LYS A 158 49.44 -20.99 -1.86
CA LYS A 158 50.44 -20.07 -2.44
C LYS A 158 50.21 -19.50 -3.85
N VAL A 159 49.10 -19.77 -4.54
CA VAL A 159 48.82 -19.14 -5.85
C VAL A 159 47.84 -17.98 -5.80
N ASP A 160 46.87 -17.96 -4.87
CA ASP A 160 45.85 -16.89 -4.85
C ASP A 160 46.21 -15.73 -3.91
N PHE A 161 47.21 -15.91 -3.04
CA PHE A 161 47.63 -14.89 -2.09
C PHE A 161 49.14 -14.92 -1.78
N ILE A 162 49.65 -13.80 -1.27
CA ILE A 162 51.04 -13.62 -0.83
C ILE A 162 51.06 -13.10 0.61
N GLU A 163 51.76 -13.81 1.50
CA GLU A 163 52.14 -13.32 2.84
C GLU A 163 53.33 -12.38 2.71
N GLY A 164 53.30 -11.23 3.38
CA GLY A 164 54.40 -10.26 3.38
C GLY A 164 54.50 -9.45 4.67
N GLY A 165 55.61 -8.73 4.85
CA GLY A 165 55.75 -7.82 5.99
C GLY A 165 55.87 -8.48 7.38
N GLY A 166 56.36 -9.71 7.47
CA GLY A 166 56.59 -10.34 8.76
C GLY A 166 55.40 -11.14 9.30
N TYR A 167 54.70 -11.87 8.44
CA TYR A 167 54.09 -13.14 8.84
C TYR A 167 55.07 -14.29 8.58
N GLU A 168 55.11 -15.31 9.44
CA GLU A 168 55.88 -16.51 9.13
C GLU A 168 55.28 -17.18 7.88
N ALA A 169 56.14 -17.69 7.00
CA ALA A 169 55.68 -18.35 5.79
C ALA A 169 54.83 -19.59 6.12
N GLY A 170 53.65 -19.68 5.52
CA GLY A 170 52.72 -20.81 5.67
C GLY A 170 51.82 -20.73 6.90
N LYS A 171 51.46 -19.52 7.33
CA LYS A 171 50.54 -19.30 8.46
C LYS A 171 49.16 -18.78 8.07
N ALA A 172 48.97 -18.45 6.81
CA ALA A 172 47.68 -18.25 6.19
C ALA A 172 47.08 -19.61 5.79
N SER A 173 45.84 -19.86 6.18
CA SER A 173 45.11 -21.11 5.92
C SER A 173 43.60 -20.87 5.95
N LEU A 174 42.81 -21.77 5.37
CA LEU A 174 41.37 -21.80 5.64
C LEU A 174 41.10 -22.51 6.96
N SER A 175 40.14 -22.00 7.74
CA SER A 175 39.82 -22.50 9.07
C SER A 175 38.33 -22.46 9.32
N SER A 176 37.80 -23.52 9.92
CA SER A 176 36.42 -23.59 10.40
C SER A 176 36.28 -23.15 11.87
N ASP A 177 37.27 -22.45 12.43
CA ASP A 177 37.24 -22.04 13.85
C ASP A 177 36.17 -20.97 14.09
N VAL A 178 35.93 -20.11 13.10
CA VAL A 178 34.91 -19.07 13.06
C VAL A 178 34.43 -18.93 11.62
N ASP A 179 33.18 -18.50 11.47
CA ASP A 179 32.48 -18.32 10.20
C ASP A 179 31.58 -17.07 10.33
N HIS A 180 31.44 -16.31 9.24
CA HIS A 180 30.60 -15.12 9.18
C HIS A 180 29.20 -15.40 8.58
N THR A 181 29.00 -16.49 7.82
CA THR A 181 27.80 -16.64 6.96
C THR A 181 26.74 -17.61 7.51
N THR A 182 27.11 -18.79 8.04
CA THR A 182 26.12 -19.88 8.24
C THR A 182 26.37 -20.85 9.42
N GLY A 183 27.46 -20.69 10.17
CA GLY A 183 27.78 -21.53 11.34
C GLY A 183 28.39 -22.90 11.02
N THR A 184 28.54 -23.25 9.73
CA THR A 184 29.23 -24.45 9.25
C THR A 184 30.36 -24.17 8.25
N GLY A 185 30.61 -22.89 7.96
CA GLY A 185 31.55 -22.39 6.97
C GLY A 185 33.03 -22.36 7.40
N LYS A 186 33.88 -21.82 6.52
CA LYS A 186 35.31 -21.61 6.77
C LYS A 186 35.65 -20.14 6.52
N SER A 187 36.57 -19.59 7.29
CA SER A 187 37.16 -18.27 7.03
C SER A 187 38.66 -18.35 6.74
N PHE A 188 39.20 -17.29 6.13
CA PHE A 188 40.64 -17.19 5.87
C PHE A 188 41.40 -16.75 7.12
N LYS A 189 42.05 -17.70 7.77
CA LYS A 189 42.80 -17.56 9.02
C LYS A 189 44.25 -17.19 8.75
N ILE A 190 44.71 -16.12 9.39
CA ILE A 190 46.09 -15.67 9.37
C ILE A 190 46.66 -15.73 10.78
N ASP A 191 47.71 -16.53 10.99
CA ASP A 191 48.41 -16.69 12.27
C ASP A 191 49.91 -16.28 12.18
N GLY A 192 50.65 -16.20 13.29
CA GLY A 192 52.11 -16.15 13.29
C GLY A 192 52.75 -14.82 12.86
N LYS A 193 52.23 -13.70 13.35
CA LYS A 193 52.86 -12.37 13.21
C LYS A 193 54.25 -12.32 13.86
N THR A 194 55.25 -11.81 13.14
CA THR A 194 56.67 -11.70 13.57
C THR A 194 57.20 -10.27 13.62
N GLY A 195 56.45 -9.30 13.11
CA GLY A 195 56.87 -7.90 13.04
C GLY A 195 55.71 -6.93 13.15
N THR A 196 56.02 -5.63 13.10
CA THR A 196 55.06 -4.54 13.29
C THR A 196 54.24 -4.20 12.04
N ASN A 197 54.75 -4.47 10.84
CA ASN A 197 54.14 -4.08 9.56
C ASN A 197 53.82 -5.30 8.68
N ASN A 198 52.76 -6.02 9.02
CA ASN A 198 52.38 -7.32 8.44
C ASN A 198 51.19 -7.21 7.48
N ARG A 199 51.21 -8.02 6.42
CA ARG A 199 50.16 -8.00 5.38
C ARG A 199 49.98 -9.34 4.69
N VAL A 200 48.76 -9.63 4.30
CA VAL A 200 48.42 -10.69 3.34
C VAL A 200 47.72 -10.06 2.16
N LYS A 201 48.03 -10.49 0.93
CA LYS A 201 47.44 -9.92 -0.28
C LYS A 201 46.82 -10.98 -1.15
N LEU A 202 45.59 -10.77 -1.62
CA LEU A 202 45.04 -11.47 -2.77
C LEU A 202 45.66 -10.90 -4.06
N ILE A 203 46.05 -11.79 -4.97
CA ILE A 203 46.65 -11.42 -6.24
C ILE A 203 45.63 -11.45 -7.39
N ASP A 204 45.94 -10.77 -8.50
CA ASP A 204 45.14 -10.73 -9.73
C ASP A 204 43.67 -10.27 -9.55
N VAL A 205 43.43 -9.40 -8.57
CA VAL A 205 42.12 -8.79 -8.29
C VAL A 205 41.74 -7.80 -9.38
N PHE A 206 42.70 -7.02 -9.90
CA PHE A 206 42.49 -6.01 -10.94
C PHE A 206 43.35 -6.29 -12.17
N SER A 207 42.84 -5.94 -13.36
CA SER A 207 43.53 -6.10 -14.65
C SER A 207 43.75 -4.76 -15.34
N PRO A 208 44.68 -4.63 -16.31
CA PRO A 208 44.85 -3.40 -17.08
C PRO A 208 43.57 -2.93 -17.81
N SER A 209 42.66 -3.85 -18.12
CA SER A 209 41.36 -3.52 -18.72
C SER A 209 40.39 -2.84 -17.75
N ASP A 210 40.72 -2.83 -16.47
CA ASP A 210 39.91 -2.22 -15.43
C ASP A 210 40.27 -0.74 -15.19
N VAL A 211 41.28 -0.20 -15.86
CA VAL A 211 41.69 1.21 -15.72
C VAL A 211 40.55 2.15 -16.10
N GLY A 212 40.28 3.13 -15.25
CA GLY A 212 39.20 4.11 -15.37
C GLY A 212 37.90 3.68 -14.70
N LYS A 213 37.78 2.42 -14.26
CA LYS A 213 36.58 1.94 -13.55
C LYS A 213 36.68 2.19 -12.05
N THR A 214 35.53 2.33 -11.40
CA THR A 214 35.46 2.43 -9.95
C THR A 214 34.91 1.15 -9.37
N PHE A 215 35.44 0.72 -8.23
CA PHE A 215 35.07 -0.49 -7.54
C PHE A 215 34.71 -0.20 -6.09
N GLU A 216 33.65 -0.82 -5.61
CA GLU A 216 33.35 -0.93 -4.18
C GLU A 216 33.86 -2.28 -3.68
N ILE A 217 34.70 -2.26 -2.67
CA ILE A 217 35.41 -3.42 -2.16
C ILE A 217 35.08 -3.58 -0.68
N SER A 218 34.56 -4.72 -0.25
CA SER A 218 34.29 -5.00 1.17
C SER A 218 34.98 -6.29 1.62
N ALA A 219 35.33 -6.36 2.90
CA ALA A 219 35.82 -7.58 3.55
C ALA A 219 35.46 -7.58 5.04
N TRP A 220 35.08 -8.74 5.56
CA TRP A 220 34.80 -8.94 6.98
C TRP A 220 36.04 -9.42 7.72
N PHE A 221 36.30 -8.87 8.90
CA PHE A 221 37.45 -9.21 9.74
C PHE A 221 37.00 -9.65 11.12
N TYR A 222 37.74 -10.60 11.73
CA TYR A 222 37.47 -11.07 13.08
C TYR A 222 38.76 -11.30 13.86
N PHE A 223 38.83 -10.78 15.09
CA PHE A 223 39.93 -11.03 16.04
C PHE A 223 39.40 -11.78 17.25
N PRO A 224 39.84 -13.02 17.53
CA PRO A 224 39.28 -13.81 18.62
C PRO A 224 39.61 -13.24 20.01
N GLU A 225 40.82 -12.70 20.21
CA GLU A 225 41.32 -12.42 21.56
C GLU A 225 41.21 -10.95 21.97
N LYS A 226 41.46 -10.01 21.07
CA LYS A 226 41.51 -8.58 21.37
C LYS A 226 41.15 -7.74 20.15
N SER A 227 40.49 -6.61 20.40
CA SER A 227 40.19 -5.63 19.39
C SER A 227 41.48 -5.11 18.76
N SER A 228 41.44 -4.90 17.45
CA SER A 228 42.59 -4.42 16.69
C SER A 228 42.11 -3.56 15.53
N LYS A 229 42.99 -2.69 15.04
CA LYS A 229 42.74 -1.99 13.78
C LYS A 229 43.25 -2.81 12.61
N VAL A 230 42.48 -2.81 11.53
CA VAL A 230 42.86 -3.41 10.25
C VAL A 230 42.87 -2.36 9.15
N LYS A 231 43.56 -2.69 8.07
CA LYS A 231 43.63 -1.89 6.86
C LYS A 231 43.36 -2.78 5.64
N LEU A 232 42.42 -2.34 4.81
CA LEU A 232 42.07 -2.91 3.50
C LEU A 232 42.66 -2.00 2.42
N SER A 233 43.54 -2.51 1.57
CA SER A 233 44.47 -1.71 0.74
C SER A 233 44.59 -2.23 -0.70
N THR A 234 44.89 -1.37 -1.67
CA THR A 234 45.25 -1.78 -3.04
C THR A 234 46.75 -1.70 -3.30
N TYR A 235 47.29 -2.69 -4.03
CA TYR A 235 48.72 -2.86 -4.26
C TYR A 235 49.04 -3.27 -5.70
N GLY A 236 50.26 -2.96 -6.14
CA GLY A 236 50.76 -3.40 -7.44
C GLY A 236 51.61 -4.67 -7.40
N ALA A 237 51.88 -5.22 -8.60
CA ALA A 237 52.61 -6.47 -8.79
C ALA A 237 54.14 -6.39 -8.56
N SER A 238 54.74 -5.19 -8.51
CA SER A 238 56.19 -5.00 -8.37
C SER A 238 56.61 -4.82 -6.89
N GLY A 239 57.53 -5.66 -6.39
CA GLY A 239 58.07 -5.58 -5.03
C GLY A 239 57.18 -6.18 -3.93
N THR A 240 56.39 -7.21 -4.27
CA THR A 240 55.23 -7.73 -3.53
C THR A 240 55.40 -8.01 -2.04
N GLU A 241 56.54 -8.53 -1.58
CA GLU A 241 56.82 -8.80 -0.16
C GLU A 241 57.20 -7.52 0.63
N TYR A 242 57.82 -6.54 -0.06
CA TYR A 242 58.44 -5.34 0.52
C TYR A 242 57.73 -4.02 0.18
N ALA A 243 56.61 -4.06 -0.53
CA ALA A 243 55.85 -2.86 -0.88
C ALA A 243 55.48 -2.10 0.40
N THR A 244 56.07 -0.92 0.60
CA THR A 244 55.98 -0.16 1.85
C THR A 244 54.74 0.72 1.93
N HIS A 245 54.06 0.97 0.81
CA HIS A 245 52.92 1.89 0.73
C HIS A 245 51.83 1.33 -0.19
N ALA A 246 50.57 1.37 0.28
CA ALA A 246 49.38 1.09 -0.51
C ALA A 246 49.05 2.27 -1.45
N TYR A 247 48.37 1.99 -2.56
CA TYR A 247 47.88 3.04 -3.47
C TYR A 247 46.61 3.71 -2.92
N LYS A 248 45.65 2.92 -2.48
CA LYS A 248 44.47 3.35 -1.73
C LYS A 248 44.20 2.38 -0.59
N PHE A 249 43.62 2.87 0.50
CA PHE A 249 43.25 2.04 1.62
C PHE A 249 42.10 2.62 2.43
N ALA A 250 41.40 1.74 3.16
CA ALA A 250 40.46 2.04 4.21
C ALA A 250 40.93 1.38 5.52
N GLU A 251 40.65 2.00 6.66
CA GLU A 251 40.97 1.45 7.98
C GLU A 251 39.68 1.17 8.75
N GLY A 252 39.68 0.08 9.52
CA GLY A 252 38.55 -0.31 10.35
C GLY A 252 38.99 -0.72 11.75
N ASN A 253 38.17 -0.38 12.76
CA ASN A 253 38.32 -0.92 14.12
C ASN A 253 37.58 -2.24 14.22
N VAL A 254 38.30 -3.34 14.37
CA VAL A 254 37.69 -4.66 14.57
C VAL A 254 37.68 -4.96 16.06
N LYS A 255 36.52 -5.35 16.57
CA LYS A 255 36.36 -5.70 17.98
C LYS A 255 36.78 -7.16 18.24
N ALA A 256 37.19 -7.44 19.48
CA ALA A 256 37.44 -8.80 19.92
C ALA A 256 36.14 -9.62 19.87
N GLY A 257 36.15 -10.80 19.27
CA GLY A 257 35.00 -11.71 19.27
C GLY A 257 33.83 -11.29 18.38
N GLU A 258 33.96 -10.24 17.56
CA GLU A 258 32.92 -9.79 16.63
C GLU A 258 33.47 -9.68 15.22
N TRP A 259 32.65 -10.04 14.23
CA TRP A 259 32.92 -9.77 12.82
C TRP A 259 32.70 -8.29 12.53
N THR A 260 33.62 -7.67 11.79
CA THR A 260 33.52 -6.25 11.40
C THR A 260 33.85 -6.07 9.93
N CYS A 261 32.93 -5.49 9.17
CA CYS A 261 33.12 -5.16 7.76
C CYS A 261 33.96 -3.89 7.58
N VAL A 262 34.87 -3.90 6.61
CA VAL A 262 35.61 -2.72 6.17
C VAL A 262 35.42 -2.57 4.66
N THR A 263 34.95 -1.40 4.24
CA THR A 263 34.67 -1.08 2.83
C THR A 263 35.66 -0.03 2.30
N LEU A 264 36.11 -0.23 1.05
CA LEU A 264 37.01 0.63 0.29
C LEU A 264 36.40 0.89 -1.09
N VAL A 265 36.16 2.16 -1.42
CA VAL A 265 35.86 2.56 -2.80
C VAL A 265 37.16 2.93 -3.51
N TYR A 266 37.45 2.27 -4.63
CA TYR A 266 38.67 2.42 -5.40
C TYR A 266 38.40 2.63 -6.89
N THR A 267 38.73 3.82 -7.41
CA THR A 267 38.86 4.03 -8.85
C THR A 267 40.21 3.50 -9.31
N HIS A 268 40.19 2.48 -10.17
CA HIS A 268 41.40 1.89 -10.71
C HIS A 268 42.02 2.81 -11.75
N ASP A 269 42.93 3.66 -11.30
CA ASP A 269 43.56 4.73 -12.07
C ASP A 269 44.98 4.39 -12.54
N ASN A 270 45.48 3.20 -12.18
CA ASN A 270 46.85 2.79 -12.42
C ASN A 270 46.92 1.30 -12.71
N GLU A 271 47.18 0.92 -13.97
CA GLU A 271 47.31 -0.47 -14.44
C GLU A 271 48.32 -1.33 -13.66
N SER A 272 49.25 -0.70 -12.92
CA SER A 272 50.20 -1.42 -12.08
C SER A 272 49.56 -2.01 -10.82
N VAL A 273 48.39 -1.54 -10.41
CA VAL A 273 47.63 -2.03 -9.25
C VAL A 273 46.86 -3.28 -9.63
N THR A 274 47.26 -4.44 -9.11
CA THR A 274 46.62 -5.72 -9.45
C THR A 274 46.17 -6.53 -8.23
N GLN A 275 46.42 -6.03 -7.01
CA GLN A 275 46.30 -6.81 -5.77
C GLN A 275 45.45 -6.08 -4.72
N LEU A 276 44.84 -6.85 -3.82
CA LEU A 276 44.09 -6.37 -2.65
C LEU A 276 44.78 -6.90 -1.38
N GLY A 277 45.06 -6.02 -0.41
CA GLY A 277 45.83 -6.31 0.80
C GLY A 277 45.03 -6.12 2.08
N PHE A 278 45.33 -6.96 3.06
CA PHE A 278 44.72 -7.02 4.38
C PHE A 278 45.82 -6.95 5.45
N GLU A 279 45.77 -5.94 6.32
CA GLU A 279 46.86 -5.61 7.24
C GLU A 279 46.34 -5.33 8.65
N GLN A 280 47.15 -5.62 9.67
CA GLN A 280 46.81 -5.35 11.08
C GLN A 280 47.77 -4.30 11.69
N TYR A 281 47.24 -3.26 12.36
CA TYR A 281 48.02 -2.11 12.83
C TYR A 281 48.63 -2.23 14.26
N MET A 282 49.70 -1.47 14.49
CA MET A 282 50.66 -1.52 15.62
C MET A 282 50.15 -1.11 17.01
N THR A 283 49.33 -1.93 17.71
CA THR A 283 49.12 -1.69 19.16
C THR A 283 49.05 -2.93 20.06
N ALA A 284 48.96 -4.14 19.50
CA ALA A 284 49.12 -5.38 20.26
C ALA A 284 49.80 -6.46 19.40
N ASN A 285 50.68 -7.28 20.00
CA ASN A 285 51.26 -8.44 19.33
C ASN A 285 50.21 -9.56 19.26
N LEU A 286 49.31 -9.45 18.29
CA LEU A 286 48.20 -10.36 18.06
C LEU A 286 48.49 -11.19 16.82
N PRO A 287 48.89 -12.46 16.98
CA PRO A 287 49.33 -13.27 15.85
C PRO A 287 48.16 -13.71 14.95
N LEU A 288 46.94 -13.76 15.49
CA LEU A 288 45.79 -14.44 14.88
C LEU A 288 44.64 -13.50 14.53
N PHE A 289 44.15 -13.58 13.28
CA PHE A 289 42.87 -13.01 12.84
C PHE A 289 42.29 -13.75 11.64
N TYR A 290 41.01 -13.49 11.35
CA TYR A 290 40.24 -14.13 10.28
C TYR A 290 39.66 -13.08 9.33
N ILE A 291 39.51 -13.46 8.07
CA ILE A 291 38.89 -12.65 7.01
C ILE A 291 37.83 -13.50 6.31
N ASP A 292 36.69 -12.90 5.98
CA ASP A 292 35.64 -13.53 5.18
C ASP A 292 34.92 -12.58 4.22
N ASP A 293 34.11 -13.15 3.33
CA ASP A 293 33.14 -12.44 2.47
C ASP A 293 33.72 -11.23 1.73
N ILE A 294 34.79 -11.47 0.98
CA ILE A 294 35.45 -10.41 0.21
C ILE A 294 34.65 -10.17 -1.07
N LYS A 295 34.18 -8.94 -1.28
CA LYS A 295 33.40 -8.55 -2.48
C LYS A 295 34.09 -7.38 -3.18
N VAL A 296 34.17 -7.43 -4.52
CA VAL A 296 34.68 -6.37 -5.38
C VAL A 296 33.66 -6.13 -6.51
N THR A 297 33.00 -4.98 -6.48
CA THR A 297 31.88 -4.63 -7.37
C THR A 297 32.24 -3.44 -8.22
N GLU A 298 32.15 -3.52 -9.55
CA GLU A 298 32.36 -2.36 -10.44
C GLU A 298 31.19 -1.36 -10.29
N THR A 299 31.44 -0.20 -9.69
CA THR A 299 30.45 0.87 -9.51
C THR A 299 30.25 1.63 -10.83
N GLY A 300 28.99 1.80 -11.24
CA GLY A 300 28.62 2.31 -12.57
C GLY A 300 27.84 1.28 -13.41
N TYR A 301 27.76 0.05 -12.91
CA TYR A 301 26.77 -0.93 -13.31
C TYR A 301 26.06 -1.45 -12.05
N SER A 302 24.75 -1.26 -11.94
CA SER A 302 24.00 -1.95 -10.90
C SER A 302 23.74 -3.38 -11.39
N SER A 303 24.46 -4.36 -10.85
CA SER A 303 23.84 -5.66 -10.67
C SER A 303 22.58 -5.44 -9.83
N VAL A 304 21.46 -6.03 -10.24
CA VAL A 304 20.31 -6.20 -9.35
C VAL A 304 20.82 -6.97 -8.14
N SER A 305 21.03 -6.28 -7.03
CA SER A 305 21.21 -6.85 -5.71
C SER A 305 20.27 -6.12 -4.78
N ASP A 306 19.52 -6.89 -3.99
CA ASP A 306 18.44 -6.51 -3.08
C ASP A 306 18.85 -5.62 -1.88
N ASP A 307 19.88 -4.80 -2.00
CA ASP A 307 20.23 -3.84 -0.94
C ASP A 307 19.96 -2.41 -1.40
N LYS A 308 18.96 -1.79 -0.75
CA LYS A 308 18.77 -0.34 -0.76
C LYS A 308 20.08 0.32 -0.33
N THR A 309 20.43 1.42 -0.98
CA THR A 309 21.53 2.32 -0.61
C THR A 309 21.51 2.63 0.89
N GLU A 310 22.41 2.02 1.67
CA GLU A 310 22.58 2.35 3.09
C GLU A 310 23.09 3.79 3.20
N GLY A 311 22.22 4.70 3.62
CA GLY A 311 22.62 5.98 4.19
C GLY A 311 23.33 5.76 5.53
N LYS A 312 24.15 6.72 5.96
CA LYS A 312 24.70 6.70 7.33
C LYS A 312 23.55 6.97 8.30
N LYS A 313 23.26 6.00 9.19
CA LYS A 313 22.22 6.11 10.20
C LYS A 313 22.80 5.95 11.60
N TRP A 314 22.41 6.84 12.51
CA TRP A 314 22.71 6.75 13.93
C TRP A 314 21.40 6.64 14.70
N ILE A 315 21.13 5.44 15.22
CA ILE A 315 20.02 5.13 16.14
C ILE A 315 20.65 4.88 17.52
N PHE A 316 20.15 5.53 18.56
CA PHE A 316 20.76 5.45 19.89
C PHE A 316 20.29 4.24 20.73
N ASP A 317 19.35 3.45 20.20
CA ASP A 317 18.76 2.26 20.83
C ASP A 317 19.66 1.03 20.90
N ASN A 318 20.65 0.93 20.01
CA ASN A 318 21.48 -0.28 19.84
C ASN A 318 22.99 0.02 19.81
N LEU A 319 23.41 1.04 20.57
CA LEU A 319 24.81 1.43 20.67
C LEU A 319 25.44 0.99 22.01
N ASP A 320 25.94 -0.25 22.04
CA ASP A 320 26.99 -0.66 23.00
C ASP A 320 28.32 0.11 22.76
N LYS A 321 28.38 0.96 21.73
CA LYS A 321 29.52 1.77 21.32
C LYS A 321 29.61 3.15 22.00
N PHE A 322 28.67 3.55 22.85
CA PHE A 322 28.62 4.94 23.33
C PHE A 322 29.50 5.26 24.56
N GLU A 323 30.25 4.30 25.11
CA GLU A 323 31.12 4.58 26.25
C GLU A 323 32.30 5.49 25.92
N ASN A 324 32.61 5.70 24.63
CA ASN A 324 33.68 6.61 24.20
C ASN A 324 33.12 7.71 23.32
N LYS A 325 33.20 8.96 23.82
CA LYS A 325 32.76 10.24 23.24
C LYS A 325 33.47 10.63 21.93
N VAL A 326 33.75 9.71 21.02
CA VAL A 326 34.60 9.94 19.84
C VAL A 326 33.85 10.56 18.67
N ASP A 327 32.55 10.33 18.52
CA ASP A 327 31.81 10.84 17.35
C ASP A 327 31.23 12.24 17.57
N PHE A 328 31.18 12.74 18.82
CA PHE A 328 30.63 14.07 19.13
C PHE A 328 31.67 15.00 19.78
N VAL A 329 31.83 16.21 19.23
CA VAL A 329 32.75 17.24 19.76
C VAL A 329 31.98 18.41 20.38
N GLU A 330 32.48 18.91 21.52
CA GLU A 330 31.95 20.08 22.23
C GLU A 330 32.03 21.36 21.38
N GLY A 331 31.00 22.21 21.45
CA GLY A 331 31.07 23.57 20.95
C GLY A 331 30.21 24.55 21.75
N GLY A 332 30.77 25.71 22.07
CA GLY A 332 30.03 26.83 22.65
C GLY A 332 29.36 26.54 24.00
N GLY A 333 30.11 26.17 25.05
CA GLY A 333 29.61 26.26 26.43
C GLY A 333 28.81 25.05 26.98
N TYR A 334 29.01 23.85 26.45
CA TYR A 334 28.71 22.59 27.16
C TYR A 334 30.00 21.97 27.68
N LYS A 335 29.96 21.32 28.86
CA LYS A 335 31.04 20.44 29.33
C LYS A 335 30.69 19.00 28.94
N ALA A 336 31.62 18.23 28.38
CA ALA A 336 31.41 16.83 27.97
C ALA A 336 30.93 15.92 29.11
N ALA A 337 31.06 16.34 30.37
CA ALA A 337 30.54 15.61 31.51
C ALA A 337 29.00 15.48 31.52
N ASN A 338 28.28 16.25 30.70
CA ASN A 338 26.82 16.35 30.75
C ASN A 338 26.11 15.78 29.51
N ALA A 339 26.84 15.11 28.61
CA ALA A 339 26.25 14.38 27.49
C ALA A 339 26.25 12.87 27.80
N SER A 340 25.12 12.21 27.60
CA SER A 340 24.93 10.79 27.94
C SER A 340 23.83 10.16 27.08
N LEU A 341 23.86 8.85 26.91
CA LEU A 341 22.63 8.14 26.52
C LEU A 341 21.63 8.16 27.67
N SER A 342 20.37 8.33 27.36
CA SER A 342 19.30 8.43 28.35
C SER A 342 18.05 7.72 27.84
N SER A 343 17.39 7.00 28.73
CA SER A 343 16.08 6.40 28.51
C SER A 343 14.94 7.31 29.02
N ASP A 344 15.21 8.60 29.28
CA ASP A 344 14.20 9.54 29.82
C ASP A 344 13.10 9.82 28.78
N VAL A 345 13.49 9.82 27.50
CA VAL A 345 12.64 9.95 26.32
C VAL A 345 13.23 9.08 25.22
N ASP A 346 12.36 8.53 24.39
CA ASP A 346 12.67 7.61 23.29
C ASP A 346 11.88 8.04 22.06
N HIS A 347 12.50 8.01 20.88
CA HIS A 347 11.86 8.32 19.61
C HIS A 347 11.29 7.07 18.93
N THR A 348 11.66 5.86 19.37
CA THR A 348 11.15 4.59 18.82
C THR A 348 10.09 3.95 19.72
N THR A 349 9.38 2.94 19.20
CA THR A 349 8.36 2.20 19.96
C THR A 349 9.03 1.17 20.87
N GLY A 350 9.63 1.57 22.00
CA GLY A 350 10.35 0.60 22.85
C GLY A 350 11.01 1.10 24.14
N THR A 351 12.02 0.32 24.57
CA THR A 351 12.94 0.60 25.69
C THR A 351 14.23 1.27 25.20
N GLY A 352 14.11 2.08 24.15
CA GLY A 352 15.21 2.76 23.48
C GLY A 352 15.90 3.81 24.34
N LYS A 353 16.96 4.40 23.79
CA LYS A 353 17.73 5.45 24.45
C LYS A 353 17.96 6.57 23.45
N SER A 354 17.79 7.81 23.87
CA SER A 354 18.17 8.98 23.08
C SER A 354 19.46 9.63 23.60
N PHE A 355 20.11 10.42 22.74
CA PHE A 355 21.30 11.17 23.15
C PHE A 355 20.92 12.45 23.90
N LYS A 356 21.11 12.44 25.23
CA LYS A 356 20.80 13.53 26.16
C LYS A 356 21.98 14.48 26.31
N ILE A 357 21.68 15.78 26.30
CA ILE A 357 22.64 16.86 26.53
C ILE A 357 22.11 17.79 27.62
N ASP A 358 22.88 17.99 28.70
CA ASP A 358 22.49 18.79 29.88
C ASP A 358 23.58 19.80 30.33
N GLY A 359 23.29 20.67 31.30
CA GLY A 359 24.25 21.45 32.09
C GLY A 359 25.03 22.53 31.33
N LYS A 360 24.30 23.48 30.74
CA LYS A 360 24.80 24.64 29.97
C LYS A 360 25.55 25.71 30.80
N THR A 361 26.53 26.39 30.17
CA THR A 361 27.24 27.57 30.74
C THR A 361 27.20 28.87 29.90
N GLY A 362 26.56 28.90 28.71
CA GLY A 362 26.57 30.04 27.77
C GLY A 362 25.24 30.34 27.04
N THR A 363 25.21 31.30 26.09
CA THR A 363 23.98 31.73 25.37
C THR A 363 23.68 30.93 24.09
N ASN A 364 24.69 30.56 23.29
CA ASN A 364 24.52 29.76 22.07
C ASN A 364 25.37 28.49 22.15
N ASN A 365 24.73 27.31 22.19
CA ASN A 365 25.43 26.06 22.38
C ASN A 365 25.19 25.08 21.23
N ARG A 366 26.23 24.30 20.89
CA ARG A 366 26.22 23.36 19.77
C ARG A 366 26.89 22.04 20.15
N VAL A 367 26.34 20.93 19.67
CA VAL A 367 27.02 19.64 19.68
C VAL A 367 27.20 19.20 18.23
N LYS A 368 28.34 18.61 17.89
CA LYS A 368 28.67 18.25 16.50
C LYS A 368 29.03 16.79 16.37
N LEU A 369 28.39 16.09 15.46
CA LEU A 369 28.81 14.79 14.95
C LEU A 369 29.96 14.99 13.96
N ILE A 370 31.06 14.28 14.14
CA ILE A 370 32.25 14.37 13.29
C ILE A 370 32.23 13.31 12.19
N ASP A 371 33.06 13.50 11.16
CA ASP A 371 33.29 12.57 10.05
C ASP A 371 32.01 12.13 9.30
N VAL A 372 31.00 13.01 9.29
CA VAL A 372 29.73 12.82 8.58
C VAL A 372 29.96 12.90 7.08
N PHE A 373 30.79 13.86 6.66
CA PHE A 373 31.12 14.10 5.26
C PHE A 373 32.62 13.97 5.00
N SER A 374 32.96 13.48 3.81
CA SER A 374 34.32 13.25 3.35
C SER A 374 34.64 14.12 2.12
N PRO A 375 35.92 14.40 1.81
CA PRO A 375 36.28 15.13 0.60
C PRO A 375 35.78 14.47 -0.71
N SER A 376 35.56 13.16 -0.72
CA SER A 376 34.96 12.45 -1.86
C SER A 376 33.46 12.72 -2.05
N ASP A 377 32.82 13.35 -1.06
CA ASP A 377 31.41 13.71 -1.13
C ASP A 377 31.16 15.04 -1.85
N VAL A 378 32.22 15.76 -2.23
CA VAL A 378 32.11 17.04 -2.93
C VAL A 378 31.35 16.88 -4.25
N GLY A 379 30.28 17.65 -4.42
CA GLY A 379 29.38 17.60 -5.57
C GLY A 379 28.14 16.72 -5.37
N LYS A 380 28.10 15.89 -4.31
CA LYS A 380 26.93 15.09 -3.96
C LYS A 380 25.92 15.91 -3.17
N THR A 381 24.64 15.60 -3.33
CA THR A 381 23.57 16.19 -2.52
C THR A 381 23.11 15.18 -1.49
N PHE A 382 23.02 15.61 -0.24
CA PHE A 382 22.58 14.80 0.88
C PHE A 382 21.26 15.33 1.41
N THR A 383 20.35 14.44 1.73
CA THR A 383 19.27 14.73 2.65
C THR A 383 19.69 14.25 4.03
N ILE A 384 19.67 15.19 4.98
CA ILE A 384 20.09 14.98 6.36
C ILE A 384 18.84 15.20 7.22
N SER A 385 18.48 14.25 8.07
CA SER A 385 17.40 14.42 9.05
C SER A 385 17.91 14.09 10.45
N ALA A 386 17.32 14.73 11.45
CA ALA A 386 17.55 14.40 12.85
C ALA A 386 16.33 14.76 13.69
N TRP A 387 16.01 13.90 14.65
CA TRP A 387 14.92 14.11 15.59
C TRP A 387 15.41 14.81 16.85
N PHE A 388 14.69 15.84 17.28
CA PHE A 388 14.99 16.61 18.47
C PHE A 388 13.83 16.58 19.45
N TYR A 389 14.11 16.40 20.74
CA TYR A 389 13.13 16.56 21.81
C TYR A 389 13.62 17.59 22.82
N PHE A 390 12.73 18.52 23.16
CA PHE A 390 13.01 19.59 24.11
C PHE A 390 11.97 19.56 25.23
N PRO A 391 12.34 19.27 26.50
CA PRO A 391 11.41 19.34 27.62
C PRO A 391 10.75 20.72 27.79
N GLU A 392 11.52 21.78 27.51
CA GLU A 392 11.04 23.17 27.50
C GLU A 392 11.32 23.82 26.14
N LYS A 393 10.40 24.67 25.67
CA LYS A 393 10.42 25.20 24.29
C LYS A 393 11.62 26.15 24.07
N PRO A 394 12.59 25.82 23.19
CA PRO A 394 13.60 26.78 22.77
C PRO A 394 13.01 27.81 21.80
N SER A 395 13.73 28.91 21.60
CA SER A 395 13.32 29.92 20.61
C SER A 395 13.48 29.41 19.17
N LYS A 396 14.54 28.62 18.90
CA LYS A 396 14.79 27.94 17.63
C LYS A 396 15.66 26.70 17.84
N VAL A 397 15.49 25.69 16.97
CA VAL A 397 16.45 24.60 16.75
C VAL A 397 17.15 24.79 15.41
N LYS A 398 18.37 24.29 15.26
CA LYS A 398 19.10 24.38 14.00
C LYS A 398 19.96 23.15 13.76
N LEU A 399 19.86 22.61 12.54
CA LEU A 399 20.71 21.56 11.99
C LEU A 399 21.67 22.20 10.97
N SER A 400 22.98 22.01 11.14
CA SER A 400 24.00 22.82 10.46
C SER A 400 25.20 21.99 9.99
N THR A 401 25.86 22.38 8.91
CA THR A 401 27.14 21.77 8.48
C THR A 401 28.35 22.61 8.90
N TYR A 402 29.42 21.92 9.31
CA TYR A 402 30.64 22.51 9.86
C TYR A 402 31.91 21.86 9.30
N GLY A 403 33.01 22.60 9.31
CA GLY A 403 34.30 22.08 8.88
C GLY A 403 35.15 21.44 9.96
N ALA A 404 36.22 20.75 9.54
CA ALA A 404 37.13 19.97 10.39
C ALA A 404 37.91 20.77 11.45
N SER A 405 37.92 22.11 11.37
CA SER A 405 38.51 22.97 12.40
C SER A 405 37.62 22.99 13.65
N GLY A 406 37.66 21.90 14.40
CA GLY A 406 37.09 21.71 15.73
C GLY A 406 37.75 22.58 16.80
N THR A 407 37.89 23.88 16.56
CA THR A 407 38.11 24.81 17.66
C THR A 407 36.77 25.19 18.25
N GLU A 408 36.77 25.34 19.57
CA GLU A 408 35.72 25.88 20.45
C GLU A 408 35.05 27.19 19.92
N TYR A 409 35.56 27.78 18.83
CA TYR A 409 35.25 29.10 18.27
C TYR A 409 34.77 29.14 16.81
N ALA A 410 34.49 28.00 16.16
CA ALA A 410 33.87 28.05 14.82
C ALA A 410 32.43 28.60 14.91
N THR A 411 32.23 29.90 14.67
CA THR A 411 30.97 30.61 14.91
C THR A 411 29.98 30.56 13.75
N LYS A 412 30.40 30.16 12.54
CA LYS A 412 29.60 30.23 11.31
C LYS A 412 29.42 28.83 10.69
N ALA A 413 28.17 28.42 10.52
CA ALA A 413 27.80 27.23 9.74
C ALA A 413 27.93 27.51 8.23
N TYR A 414 28.22 26.48 7.44
CA TYR A 414 28.28 26.59 5.97
C TYR A 414 26.88 26.55 5.37
N LYS A 415 26.08 25.56 5.75
CA LYS A 415 24.65 25.44 5.43
C LYS A 415 23.87 25.04 6.67
N PHE A 416 22.61 25.42 6.75
CA PHE A 416 21.75 25.08 7.88
C PHE A 416 20.27 25.12 7.54
N ALA A 417 19.49 24.35 8.30
CA ALA A 417 18.05 24.48 8.41
C ALA A 417 17.71 24.91 9.85
N GLU A 418 16.77 25.85 10.01
CA GLU A 418 16.30 26.30 11.33
C GLU A 418 14.79 26.11 11.47
N GLY A 419 14.32 25.60 12.61
CA GLY A 419 12.90 25.31 12.83
C GLY A 419 12.39 25.86 14.15
N SER A 420 11.08 26.11 14.22
CA SER A 420 10.38 26.25 15.51
C SER A 420 9.97 24.87 15.99
N VAL A 421 10.16 24.60 17.27
CA VAL A 421 9.79 23.31 17.90
C VAL A 421 8.78 23.55 19.02
N LYS A 422 8.06 22.51 19.41
CA LYS A 422 7.22 22.51 20.60
C LYS A 422 7.96 21.87 21.77
N ALA A 423 7.62 22.29 22.99
CA ALA A 423 8.08 21.61 24.18
C ALA A 423 7.39 20.25 24.30
N GLY A 424 8.11 19.22 24.70
CA GLY A 424 7.55 17.90 25.01
C GLY A 424 7.16 17.05 23.80
N GLU A 425 7.59 17.42 22.58
CA GLU A 425 7.31 16.67 21.36
C GLU A 425 8.62 16.44 20.57
N TRP A 426 8.76 15.26 19.96
CA TRP A 426 9.81 14.99 18.99
C TRP A 426 9.57 15.79 17.71
N THR A 427 10.61 16.46 17.21
CA THR A 427 10.55 17.26 15.99
C THR A 427 11.68 16.86 15.07
N CYS A 428 11.35 16.43 13.84
CA CYS A 428 12.35 16.20 12.81
C CYS A 428 12.79 17.53 12.20
N VAL A 429 14.10 17.69 12.00
CA VAL A 429 14.66 18.78 11.21
C VAL A 429 15.40 18.17 10.05
N THR A 430 14.98 18.52 8.84
CA THR A 430 15.62 18.06 7.59
C THR A 430 16.43 19.19 6.95
N LEU A 431 17.64 18.87 6.50
CA LEU A 431 18.55 19.74 5.75
C LEU A 431 18.95 19.03 4.46
N VAL A 432 18.63 19.63 3.32
CA VAL A 432 19.21 19.22 2.03
C VAL A 432 20.50 20.01 1.81
N TYR A 433 21.62 19.30 1.72
CA TYR A 433 22.95 19.86 1.60
C TYR A 433 23.69 19.28 0.40
N THR A 434 23.89 20.09 -0.64
CA THR A 434 24.91 19.79 -1.64
C THR A 434 26.28 20.09 -1.07
N HIS A 435 27.10 19.06 -0.93
CA HIS A 435 28.43 19.18 -0.37
C HIS A 435 29.34 19.92 -1.35
N ASP A 436 29.46 21.22 -1.20
CA ASP A 436 30.18 22.10 -2.13
C ASP A 436 31.57 22.49 -1.64
N ASN A 437 31.93 22.12 -0.41
CA ASN A 437 33.20 22.49 0.21
C ASN A 437 33.83 21.32 0.97
N GLU A 438 34.95 20.78 0.46
CA GLU A 438 35.73 19.67 1.04
C GLU A 438 36.14 19.88 2.51
N SER A 439 36.16 21.13 2.99
CA SER A 439 36.48 21.44 4.38
C SER A 439 35.34 21.10 5.34
N VAL A 440 34.10 20.92 4.85
CA VAL A 440 32.92 20.52 5.62
C VAL A 440 32.96 19.03 5.89
N THR A 441 33.08 18.65 7.16
CA THR A 441 33.19 17.24 7.58
C THR A 441 32.25 16.87 8.71
N GLN A 442 31.56 17.85 9.31
CA GLN A 442 30.82 17.69 10.56
C GLN A 442 29.36 18.14 10.40
N LEU A 443 28.46 17.51 11.16
CA LEU A 443 27.07 17.89 11.31
C LEU A 443 26.81 18.42 12.72
N GLY A 444 26.17 19.57 12.85
CA GLY A 444 25.95 20.27 14.11
C GLY A 444 24.47 20.39 14.46
N PHE A 445 24.18 20.22 15.75
CA PHE A 445 22.87 20.28 16.37
C PHE A 445 22.89 21.44 17.38
N GLU A 446 22.03 22.45 17.17
CA GLU A 446 22.08 23.70 17.94
C GLU A 446 20.72 24.09 18.51
N GLN A 447 20.75 24.70 19.69
CA GLN A 447 19.58 25.23 20.40
C GLN A 447 19.79 26.72 20.72
N TYR A 448 18.82 27.56 20.37
CA TYR A 448 18.83 29.01 20.62
C TYR A 448 17.68 29.41 21.56
N MET A 449 17.91 30.37 22.47
CA MET A 449 16.94 30.70 23.54
C MET A 449 16.83 32.19 23.89
N THR A 450 15.74 32.53 24.59
CA THR A 450 15.53 33.79 25.35
C THR A 450 15.65 33.62 26.88
N ALA A 451 15.72 32.38 27.41
CA ALA A 451 15.88 32.03 28.83
C ALA A 451 16.75 30.76 29.01
N ASN A 452 16.99 30.31 30.25
CA ASN A 452 18.02 29.32 30.60
C ASN A 452 17.46 27.87 30.62
N LEU A 453 17.34 27.20 29.46
CA LEU A 453 16.94 25.79 29.32
C LEU A 453 18.16 24.92 28.96
N PRO A 454 18.70 24.11 29.88
CA PRO A 454 19.97 23.41 29.67
C PRO A 454 19.84 22.05 28.98
N LEU A 455 18.62 21.52 28.81
CA LEU A 455 18.37 20.11 28.47
C LEU A 455 17.69 19.94 27.11
N PHE A 456 18.25 19.06 26.26
CA PHE A 456 17.59 18.55 25.06
C PHE A 456 18.11 17.17 24.65
N TYR A 457 17.36 16.49 23.78
CA TYR A 457 17.66 15.14 23.30
C TYR A 457 17.70 15.11 21.77
N ILE A 458 18.51 14.21 21.20
CA ILE A 458 18.62 13.96 19.76
C ILE A 458 18.47 12.46 19.51
N ASP A 459 17.75 12.09 18.46
CA ASP A 459 17.62 10.71 17.99
C ASP A 459 17.57 10.57 16.47
N ASP A 460 17.68 9.33 15.99
CA ASP A 460 17.45 8.89 14.60
C ASP A 460 18.04 9.85 13.55
N ILE A 461 19.36 10.03 13.60
CA ILE A 461 20.08 10.88 12.65
C ILE A 461 20.29 10.07 11.37
N GLU A 462 19.77 10.55 10.25
CA GLU A 462 19.94 9.91 8.94
C GLU A 462 20.62 10.87 7.96
N VAL A 463 21.60 10.34 7.21
CA VAL A 463 22.28 11.06 6.13
C VAL A 463 22.36 10.14 4.93
N TYR A 464 21.61 10.46 3.87
CA TYR A 464 21.63 9.70 2.64
C TYR A 464 21.81 10.62 1.42
N GLU A 465 22.50 10.11 0.41
CA GLU A 465 22.71 10.81 -0.85
C GLU A 465 21.39 10.85 -1.65
N SER A 466 20.96 12.03 -2.09
CA SER A 466 19.69 12.28 -2.79
C SER A 466 19.94 12.88 -4.17
N SER A 467 19.15 12.46 -5.17
CA SER A 467 19.27 12.92 -6.57
C SER A 467 18.56 14.26 -6.87
N GLU A 468 17.85 14.84 -5.90
CA GLU A 468 17.05 16.06 -6.06
C GLU A 468 17.72 17.28 -5.42
N SER A 469 17.82 18.40 -6.14
CA SER A 469 18.05 19.72 -5.54
C SER A 469 16.69 20.36 -5.20
N LYS A 470 16.08 19.91 -4.10
CA LYS A 470 14.90 20.59 -3.51
C LYS A 470 15.39 21.83 -2.74
N GLU A 471 14.67 22.95 -2.87
CA GLU A 471 14.90 24.16 -2.07
C GLU A 471 14.91 23.85 -0.57
N GLU A 472 15.65 24.65 0.24
CA GLU A 472 15.73 24.54 1.70
C GLU A 472 14.30 24.49 2.30
N LYS A 473 13.82 23.29 2.64
CA LYS A 473 12.48 23.06 3.17
C LYS A 473 12.60 22.41 4.54
N ILE A 474 12.11 23.12 5.56
CA ILE A 474 11.87 22.51 6.87
C ILE A 474 10.58 21.72 6.73
N GLU A 475 10.68 20.42 6.50
CA GLU A 475 9.54 19.52 6.70
C GLU A 475 9.48 19.16 8.17
N VAL A 476 8.54 19.78 8.88
CA VAL A 476 8.15 19.32 10.21
C VAL A 476 7.31 18.05 10.01
N ALA A 477 7.97 16.91 9.89
CA ALA A 477 7.32 15.65 10.18
C ALA A 477 7.18 15.58 11.71
N PHE A 478 5.95 15.59 12.21
CA PHE A 478 5.68 15.14 13.57
C PHE A 478 5.65 13.62 13.51
N VAL A 479 6.61 12.93 14.13
CA VAL A 479 6.37 11.56 14.57
C VAL A 479 5.44 11.72 15.75
N THR A 480 4.16 11.46 15.49
CA THR A 480 3.18 11.21 16.53
C THR A 480 3.48 9.84 17.11
N ASP A 481 4.26 9.76 18.20
CA ASP A 481 4.25 8.69 19.22
C ASP A 481 4.13 7.21 18.76
N GLY A 482 4.60 6.84 17.56
CA GLY A 482 4.38 5.50 17.01
C GLY A 482 2.93 5.20 16.60
N HIS A 483 2.09 6.24 16.49
CA HIS A 483 0.69 6.13 16.06
C HIS A 483 0.58 6.16 14.55
N ARG A 484 -0.37 5.39 14.01
CA ARG A 484 -0.77 5.46 12.60
C ARG A 484 -1.10 6.93 12.23
N PRO A 485 -0.70 7.42 11.03
CA PRO A 485 -1.05 8.77 10.61
C PRO A 485 -2.57 8.92 10.49
N VAL A 486 -3.15 9.71 11.39
CA VAL A 486 -4.56 10.12 11.33
C VAL A 486 -4.66 11.57 10.87
N PRO A 487 -5.65 11.93 10.03
CA PRO A 487 -5.88 13.32 9.66
C PRO A 487 -6.00 14.19 10.91
N THR A 488 -5.31 15.34 10.98
CA THR A 488 -5.28 16.16 12.21
C THR A 488 -6.33 17.29 12.21
N GLU A 489 -6.89 17.57 11.03
CA GLU A 489 -7.85 18.64 10.76
C GLU A 489 -9.19 18.05 10.31
N PHE A 490 -10.03 17.72 11.27
CA PHE A 490 -11.40 17.27 11.04
C PHE A 490 -12.30 17.89 12.12
N SER A 491 -13.50 18.33 11.73
CA SER A 491 -14.46 18.95 12.63
C SER A 491 -15.23 17.84 13.35
N VAL A 492 -15.28 17.86 14.68
CA VAL A 492 -16.11 16.89 15.42
C VAL A 492 -17.57 17.21 15.13
N GLY A 493 -18.16 16.42 14.24
CA GLY A 493 -19.58 16.46 13.99
C GLY A 493 -20.26 15.48 14.93
N THR A 494 -21.26 15.92 15.69
CA THR A 494 -21.83 15.10 16.77
C THR A 494 -23.25 14.64 16.50
N SER A 495 -23.84 15.08 15.38
CA SER A 495 -25.24 14.84 15.10
C SER A 495 -25.49 14.21 13.73
N PHE A 496 -26.57 13.45 13.67
CA PHE A 496 -27.11 12.85 12.45
C PHE A 496 -27.41 13.89 11.36
N ASP A 497 -27.84 15.10 11.74
CA ASP A 497 -28.21 16.17 10.81
C ASP A 497 -27.01 16.73 10.02
N GLU A 498 -25.78 16.38 10.43
CA GLU A 498 -24.53 16.81 9.82
C GLU A 498 -23.88 15.72 8.95
N LEU A 499 -24.59 14.62 8.68
CA LEU A 499 -24.10 13.58 7.77
C LEU A 499 -23.96 14.12 6.35
N ILE A 500 -22.93 13.65 5.66
CA ILE A 500 -22.77 13.92 4.24
C ILE A 500 -23.79 13.09 3.43
N TYR A 501 -24.52 13.78 2.55
CA TYR A 501 -25.44 13.17 1.59
C TYR A 501 -25.11 13.62 0.18
N PHE A 502 -24.94 12.67 -0.73
CA PHE A 502 -24.71 12.94 -2.14
C PHE A 502 -26.02 12.79 -2.93
N GLY A 503 -26.23 13.62 -3.96
CA GLY A 503 -27.38 13.51 -4.86
C GLY A 503 -28.75 13.86 -4.26
N THR A 504 -28.80 14.68 -3.21
CA THR A 504 -30.01 14.96 -2.39
C THR A 504 -31.15 15.71 -3.09
N ASP A 505 -30.93 16.25 -4.28
CA ASP A 505 -31.97 16.93 -5.07
C ASP A 505 -32.73 15.97 -6.00
N LYS A 506 -32.35 14.69 -6.04
CA LYS A 506 -33.05 13.68 -6.83
C LYS A 506 -34.41 13.38 -6.20
N LYS A 507 -35.45 13.89 -6.86
CA LYS A 507 -36.85 13.54 -6.58
C LYS A 507 -37.03 12.01 -6.58
N THR A 508 -37.90 11.53 -5.70
CA THR A 508 -38.31 10.11 -5.70
C THR A 508 -38.93 9.75 -7.07
N PRO A 509 -39.00 8.47 -7.47
CA PRO A 509 -39.66 8.10 -8.72
C PRO A 509 -41.10 8.62 -8.76
N GLU A 510 -41.82 8.58 -7.64
CA GLU A 510 -43.17 9.11 -7.51
C GLU A 510 -43.21 10.63 -7.72
N GLN A 511 -42.24 11.37 -7.17
CA GLN A 511 -42.14 12.83 -7.34
C GLN A 511 -41.74 13.24 -8.76
N LEU A 512 -40.88 12.46 -9.43
CA LEU A 512 -40.55 12.67 -10.85
C LEU A 512 -41.77 12.39 -11.72
N LEU A 513 -42.40 11.23 -11.55
CA LEU A 513 -43.60 10.84 -12.29
C LEU A 513 -44.76 11.84 -12.07
N ALA A 514 -44.94 12.35 -10.86
CA ALA A 514 -45.97 13.36 -10.57
C ALA A 514 -45.68 14.74 -11.19
N ALA A 515 -44.44 15.02 -11.57
CA ALA A 515 -44.05 16.27 -12.23
C ALA A 515 -44.12 16.19 -13.76
N LEU A 516 -44.25 14.99 -14.32
CA LEU A 516 -44.37 14.75 -15.76
C LEU A 516 -45.82 14.99 -16.24
N PRO A 517 -46.02 15.34 -17.53
CA PRO A 517 -47.35 15.31 -18.12
C PRO A 517 -47.92 13.88 -18.14
N ASP A 518 -49.24 13.76 -18.26
CA ASP A 518 -49.89 12.45 -18.38
C ASP A 518 -49.31 11.65 -19.55
N GLY A 519 -48.70 10.51 -19.22
CA GLY A 519 -48.17 9.56 -20.19
C GLY A 519 -49.24 8.58 -20.68
N LYS A 520 -49.10 8.11 -21.92
CA LYS A 520 -49.95 7.07 -22.49
C LYS A 520 -49.30 5.70 -22.28
N VAL A 521 -49.96 4.81 -21.55
CA VAL A 521 -49.56 3.40 -21.46
C VAL A 521 -49.74 2.74 -22.83
N ILE A 522 -48.64 2.31 -23.43
CA ILE A 522 -48.62 1.66 -24.76
C ILE A 522 -48.41 0.14 -24.67
N VAL A 523 -47.93 -0.33 -23.52
CA VAL A 523 -47.81 -1.74 -23.11
C VAL A 523 -48.08 -1.81 -21.61
N ASP A 524 -48.94 -2.73 -21.20
CA ASP A 524 -49.23 -3.05 -19.79
C ASP A 524 -48.80 -4.49 -19.45
N ASN A 525 -48.96 -4.87 -18.17
CA ASN A 525 -48.52 -6.17 -17.67
C ASN A 525 -49.28 -7.32 -18.36
N ASP A 526 -50.57 -7.16 -18.65
CA ASP A 526 -51.36 -8.16 -19.35
C ASP A 526 -50.87 -8.38 -20.79
N MET A 527 -50.50 -7.32 -21.49
CA MET A 527 -49.89 -7.39 -22.81
C MET A 527 -48.52 -8.07 -22.77
N PHE A 528 -47.71 -7.81 -21.74
CA PHE A 528 -46.46 -8.51 -21.50
C PHE A 528 -46.69 -10.01 -21.28
N ILE A 529 -47.56 -10.40 -20.34
CA ILE A 529 -47.91 -11.81 -20.10
C ILE A 529 -48.42 -12.49 -21.38
N LYS A 530 -49.35 -11.86 -22.11
CA LYS A 530 -49.89 -12.39 -23.38
C LYS A 530 -48.82 -12.59 -24.43
N SER A 531 -47.83 -11.70 -24.50
CA SER A 531 -46.73 -11.79 -25.48
C SER A 531 -45.89 -13.06 -25.29
N ILE A 532 -45.87 -13.60 -24.07
CA ILE A 532 -45.08 -14.77 -23.67
C ILE A 532 -45.90 -16.05 -23.81
N THR A 533 -47.21 -16.00 -23.54
CA THR A 533 -48.10 -17.18 -23.60
C THR A 533 -48.64 -17.51 -24.99
N GLY A 534 -48.38 -16.68 -26.02
CA GLY A 534 -48.89 -16.90 -27.38
C GLY A 534 -48.20 -18.06 -28.11
N GLU A 535 -48.98 -18.96 -28.74
CA GLU A 535 -48.48 -20.16 -29.43
C GLU A 535 -47.43 -19.88 -30.52
N SER A 536 -47.49 -18.73 -31.19
CA SER A 536 -46.51 -18.34 -32.23
C SER A 536 -45.15 -17.93 -31.69
N ASN A 537 -45.05 -17.62 -30.40
CA ASN A 537 -43.89 -17.00 -29.76
C ASN A 537 -43.08 -18.00 -28.90
N LYS A 538 -43.67 -19.15 -28.57
CA LYS A 538 -43.07 -20.16 -27.68
C LYS A 538 -41.70 -20.66 -28.14
N GLN A 539 -41.47 -20.73 -29.46
CA GLN A 539 -40.19 -21.16 -30.04
C GLN A 539 -39.08 -20.08 -30.06
N TYR A 540 -39.42 -18.80 -29.85
CA TYR A 540 -38.47 -17.68 -29.99
C TYR A 540 -37.88 -17.20 -28.66
N TYR A 541 -38.47 -17.65 -27.55
CA TYR A 541 -38.28 -17.01 -26.24
C TYR A 541 -37.92 -18.01 -25.12
N GLU A 542 -38.18 -19.31 -25.33
CA GLU A 542 -37.87 -20.38 -24.38
C GLU A 542 -36.99 -21.43 -25.07
N ASN A 543 -35.73 -21.55 -24.65
CA ASN A 543 -34.92 -22.73 -24.97
C ASN A 543 -35.08 -23.76 -23.84
N THR A 544 -35.97 -24.74 -24.01
CA THR A 544 -36.35 -25.70 -22.96
C THR A 544 -35.19 -26.55 -22.41
N THR A 545 -34.05 -26.60 -23.11
CA THR A 545 -32.84 -27.27 -22.60
C THR A 545 -31.95 -26.36 -21.76
N ALA A 546 -32.11 -25.04 -21.90
CA ALA A 546 -31.33 -24.02 -21.21
C ALA A 546 -32.12 -23.31 -20.09
N GLY A 547 -33.46 -23.28 -20.18
CA GLY A 547 -34.34 -22.67 -19.18
C GLY A 547 -35.82 -22.86 -19.49
N LYS A 548 -36.71 -22.34 -18.62
CA LYS A 548 -38.17 -22.29 -18.84
C LYS A 548 -38.77 -20.97 -18.41
N MET A 549 -39.99 -20.69 -18.89
CA MET A 549 -40.84 -19.60 -18.37
C MET A 549 -42.19 -20.13 -17.92
N GLU A 550 -42.70 -19.61 -16.80
CA GLU A 550 -44.03 -19.94 -16.29
C GLU A 550 -44.73 -18.70 -15.73
N ILE A 551 -46.06 -18.69 -15.77
CA ILE A 551 -46.87 -17.63 -15.16
C ILE A 551 -47.15 -18.02 -13.72
N ILE A 552 -46.85 -17.12 -12.79
CA ILE A 552 -47.09 -17.29 -11.36
C ILE A 552 -48.08 -16.25 -10.85
N ASP A 553 -48.87 -16.63 -9.85
CA ASP A 553 -49.68 -15.68 -9.08
C ASP A 553 -48.80 -14.97 -8.04
N VAL A 554 -49.02 -13.68 -7.86
CA VAL A 554 -48.23 -12.84 -6.94
C VAL A 554 -49.17 -12.09 -5.99
N LEU A 555 -48.85 -12.15 -4.69
CA LEU A 555 -49.59 -11.45 -3.63
C LEU A 555 -48.80 -10.24 -3.14
N GLY A 556 -49.52 -9.19 -2.73
CA GLY A 556 -48.93 -7.99 -2.12
C GLY A 556 -48.22 -7.04 -3.10
N GLN A 557 -48.35 -7.26 -4.41
CA GLN A 557 -47.80 -6.41 -5.46
C GLN A 557 -48.93 -5.67 -6.21
N PRO A 558 -48.64 -4.57 -6.94
CA PRO A 558 -49.64 -3.84 -7.73
C PRO A 558 -50.13 -4.62 -8.97
N PHE A 559 -49.63 -5.83 -9.18
CA PHE A 559 -50.01 -6.78 -10.22
C PHE A 559 -50.27 -8.14 -9.56
N ASP A 560 -51.18 -8.92 -10.14
CA ASP A 560 -51.59 -10.24 -9.64
C ASP A 560 -50.84 -11.40 -10.32
N LYS A 561 -50.20 -11.13 -11.46
CA LYS A 561 -49.46 -12.12 -12.25
C LYS A 561 -48.07 -11.64 -12.66
N ALA A 562 -47.12 -12.55 -12.62
CA ALA A 562 -45.75 -12.37 -13.06
C ALA A 562 -45.27 -13.54 -13.91
N VAL A 563 -44.16 -13.34 -14.63
CA VAL A 563 -43.42 -14.38 -15.33
C VAL A 563 -42.24 -14.80 -14.48
N ARG A 564 -42.18 -16.08 -14.12
CA ARG A 564 -41.00 -16.73 -13.57
C ARG A 564 -40.17 -17.29 -14.70
N ALA A 565 -38.94 -16.81 -14.81
CA ALA A 565 -37.93 -17.30 -15.74
C ALA A 565 -36.88 -18.11 -14.96
N THR A 566 -36.77 -19.41 -15.26
CA THR A 566 -35.78 -20.30 -14.67
C THR A 566 -34.72 -20.63 -15.71
N VAL A 567 -33.46 -20.32 -15.43
CA VAL A 567 -32.30 -20.67 -16.25
C VAL A 567 -31.59 -21.85 -15.58
N TYR A 568 -31.48 -22.99 -16.29
CA TYR A 568 -30.89 -24.22 -15.77
C TYR A 568 -29.38 -24.28 -15.99
N ASN A 569 -28.92 -24.05 -17.22
CA ASN A 569 -27.54 -24.28 -17.64
C ASN A 569 -27.07 -23.12 -18.53
N PRO A 570 -26.22 -22.18 -18.07
CA PRO A 570 -25.61 -21.16 -18.93
C PRO A 570 -24.77 -21.83 -20.03
N ILE A 571 -24.82 -21.31 -21.27
CA ILE A 571 -24.16 -21.89 -22.46
C ILE A 571 -23.00 -20.97 -22.89
N GLU A 572 -21.85 -21.59 -23.16
CA GLU A 572 -20.68 -20.95 -23.77
C GLU A 572 -20.79 -20.93 -25.32
N PRO A 573 -20.52 -19.80 -26.00
CA PRO A 573 -20.15 -18.50 -25.44
C PRO A 573 -21.38 -17.67 -24.99
N PRO A 574 -21.20 -16.71 -24.05
CA PRO A 574 -22.27 -15.95 -23.37
C PRO A 574 -23.11 -15.02 -24.27
N TYR A 575 -22.96 -15.10 -25.59
CA TYR A 575 -23.74 -14.32 -26.57
C TYR A 575 -25.10 -14.97 -26.90
N ALA A 576 -25.35 -16.20 -26.45
CA ALA A 576 -26.63 -16.89 -26.61
C ALA A 576 -27.53 -16.62 -25.40
N TYR A 577 -28.32 -15.55 -25.45
CA TYR A 577 -29.44 -15.35 -24.52
C TYR A 577 -30.40 -16.55 -24.60
N GLN A 578 -30.57 -17.24 -23.47
CA GLN A 578 -31.22 -18.54 -23.38
C GLN A 578 -32.73 -18.42 -23.22
N ILE A 579 -33.11 -17.36 -22.52
CA ILE A 579 -34.47 -16.89 -22.42
C ILE A 579 -34.45 -15.44 -22.87
N SER A 580 -35.36 -15.11 -23.78
CA SER A 580 -35.60 -13.76 -24.26
C SER A 580 -37.10 -13.54 -24.11
N MET A 581 -37.56 -12.36 -23.74
CA MET A 581 -38.99 -12.09 -23.66
C MET A 581 -39.30 -10.62 -23.80
N GLY A 582 -40.44 -10.29 -24.39
CA GLY A 582 -40.93 -8.92 -24.39
C GLY A 582 -41.79 -8.60 -25.60
N PRO A 583 -42.68 -7.61 -25.48
CA PRO A 583 -43.66 -7.28 -26.49
C PRO A 583 -43.07 -6.51 -27.68
N LEU A 584 -43.80 -6.58 -28.80
CA LEU A 584 -43.53 -5.73 -29.96
C LEU A 584 -44.00 -4.30 -29.70
N LEU A 585 -43.15 -3.34 -30.08
CA LEU A 585 -43.38 -1.89 -30.03
C LEU A 585 -43.74 -1.27 -31.38
N ALA A 586 -43.68 -2.03 -32.47
CA ALA A 586 -44.00 -1.53 -33.81
C ALA A 586 -45.35 -0.80 -33.84
N GLY A 587 -45.35 0.46 -34.30
CA GLY A 587 -46.57 1.28 -34.44
C GLY A 587 -47.20 1.75 -33.12
N LYS A 588 -46.52 1.60 -31.98
CA LYS A 588 -47.03 2.02 -30.66
C LYS A 588 -46.52 3.40 -30.21
N ALA A 589 -45.47 3.93 -30.82
CA ALA A 589 -44.89 5.26 -30.56
C ALA A 589 -44.30 5.86 -31.84
N GLU A 590 -44.04 7.17 -31.84
CA GLU A 590 -43.39 7.89 -32.94
C GLU A 590 -41.89 8.04 -32.70
N VAL A 591 -41.12 8.25 -33.78
CA VAL A 591 -39.66 8.46 -33.68
C VAL A 591 -39.38 9.70 -32.81
N ASN A 592 -38.43 9.57 -31.88
CA ASN A 592 -38.05 10.53 -30.83
C ASN A 592 -39.01 10.68 -29.65
N ASP A 593 -40.11 9.93 -29.59
CA ASP A 593 -40.94 9.90 -28.39
C ASP A 593 -40.10 9.44 -27.18
N VAL A 594 -40.25 10.14 -26.06
CA VAL A 594 -39.62 9.79 -24.79
C VAL A 594 -40.53 8.82 -24.05
N CYS A 595 -40.00 7.64 -23.78
CA CYS A 595 -40.73 6.54 -23.15
C CYS A 595 -40.04 6.09 -21.86
N LEU A 596 -40.83 5.50 -20.97
CA LEU A 596 -40.35 4.85 -19.75
C LEU A 596 -40.78 3.39 -19.76
N LEU A 597 -39.83 2.47 -19.66
CA LEU A 597 -40.11 1.09 -19.29
C LEU A 597 -40.00 0.97 -17.77
N LYS A 598 -41.10 0.57 -17.13
CA LYS A 598 -41.20 0.24 -15.72
C LYS A 598 -41.37 -1.27 -15.57
N LEU A 599 -40.59 -1.89 -14.69
CA LEU A 599 -40.59 -3.34 -14.53
C LEU A 599 -40.27 -3.72 -13.08
N TYR A 600 -41.08 -4.59 -12.48
CA TYR A 600 -40.75 -5.20 -11.19
C TYR A 600 -39.97 -6.48 -11.41
N MET A 601 -38.89 -6.67 -10.65
CA MET A 601 -38.07 -7.88 -10.70
C MET A 601 -37.69 -8.34 -9.30
N ARG A 602 -37.59 -9.67 -9.12
CA ARG A 602 -36.90 -10.29 -7.98
C ARG A 602 -36.20 -11.58 -8.38
N THR A 603 -35.14 -11.94 -7.68
CA THR A 603 -34.42 -13.21 -7.86
C THR A 603 -34.86 -14.18 -6.78
N GLU A 604 -35.59 -15.20 -7.17
CA GLU A 604 -36.01 -16.24 -6.24
C GLU A 604 -34.80 -17.08 -5.79
N SER A 605 -33.91 -17.44 -6.71
CA SER A 605 -32.68 -18.19 -6.42
C SER A 605 -31.64 -18.09 -7.56
N GLY A 606 -30.40 -18.49 -7.31
CA GLY A 606 -29.30 -18.47 -8.28
C GLY A 606 -28.76 -17.06 -8.60
N GLY A 607 -28.10 -16.86 -9.74
CA GLY A 607 -27.56 -15.55 -10.16
C GLY A 607 -26.03 -15.42 -10.13
N SER A 608 -25.55 -14.18 -10.26
CA SER A 608 -24.12 -13.82 -10.34
C SER A 608 -23.45 -13.84 -8.98
N GLY A 609 -22.26 -14.45 -8.93
CA GLY A 609 -21.35 -14.33 -7.80
C GLY A 609 -21.95 -14.74 -6.46
N GLU A 610 -21.34 -14.20 -5.42
CA GLU A 610 -21.59 -14.51 -4.02
C GLU A 610 -22.92 -13.90 -3.53
N ALA A 611 -23.30 -12.74 -4.07
CA ALA A 611 -24.56 -12.06 -3.71
C ALA A 611 -25.85 -12.78 -4.17
N GLN A 612 -25.76 -13.82 -5.01
CA GLN A 612 -26.90 -14.54 -5.63
C GLN A 612 -27.94 -13.60 -6.25
N MET A 613 -27.43 -12.62 -7.00
CA MET A 613 -28.29 -11.65 -7.64
C MET A 613 -28.56 -12.06 -9.07
N GLY A 614 -29.83 -12.02 -9.45
CA GLY A 614 -30.20 -12.35 -10.81
C GLY A 614 -29.66 -11.27 -11.73
N GLN A 615 -29.18 -11.63 -12.90
CA GLN A 615 -28.83 -10.67 -13.92
C GLN A 615 -29.76 -10.81 -15.11
N VAL A 616 -30.37 -9.67 -15.45
CA VAL A 616 -31.27 -9.51 -16.57
C VAL A 616 -30.74 -8.41 -17.46
N GLN A 617 -30.67 -8.65 -18.78
CA GLN A 617 -30.37 -7.59 -19.73
C GLN A 617 -31.69 -7.02 -20.28
N VAL A 618 -31.88 -5.72 -20.13
CA VAL A 618 -33.01 -4.96 -20.66
C VAL A 618 -32.58 -4.26 -21.94
N VAL A 619 -33.29 -4.51 -23.03
CA VAL A 619 -32.96 -4.03 -24.37
C VAL A 619 -34.20 -3.42 -25.05
N VAL A 620 -33.99 -2.33 -25.78
CA VAL A 620 -34.94 -1.82 -26.79
C VAL A 620 -34.22 -1.74 -28.13
N GLU A 621 -34.74 -2.43 -29.14
CA GLU A 621 -34.02 -2.70 -30.41
C GLU A 621 -34.96 -3.00 -31.59
N GLU A 622 -34.37 -3.15 -32.77
CA GLU A 622 -35.05 -3.58 -34.01
C GLU A 622 -35.47 -5.06 -33.99
N ASN A 623 -36.55 -5.40 -34.70
CA ASN A 623 -36.98 -6.79 -34.88
C ASN A 623 -36.25 -7.41 -36.09
N GLY A 624 -35.13 -8.10 -35.85
CA GLY A 624 -34.51 -8.99 -36.85
C GLY A 624 -33.06 -8.72 -37.28
N GLY A 625 -32.23 -8.04 -36.48
CA GLY A 625 -30.78 -7.95 -36.72
C GLY A 625 -30.01 -7.44 -35.49
N ALA A 626 -28.76 -7.88 -35.31
CA ALA A 626 -27.87 -7.28 -34.31
C ALA A 626 -27.36 -5.96 -34.89
N HIS A 627 -27.52 -4.82 -34.21
CA HIS A 627 -26.50 -3.77 -34.00
C HIS A 627 -27.08 -2.39 -33.62
N ASP A 628 -28.36 -2.02 -33.89
CA ASP A 628 -28.96 -0.76 -33.38
C ASP A 628 -29.86 -1.00 -32.16
N LYS A 629 -29.55 -0.32 -31.06
CA LYS A 629 -30.23 -0.42 -29.75
C LYS A 629 -30.40 0.98 -29.18
N THR A 630 -31.58 1.31 -28.67
CA THR A 630 -31.84 2.56 -27.94
C THR A 630 -31.63 2.42 -26.44
N LEU A 631 -31.74 1.19 -25.94
CA LEU A 631 -31.44 0.81 -24.57
C LEU A 631 -30.78 -0.56 -24.59
N ALA A 632 -29.71 -0.71 -23.82
CA ALA A 632 -29.06 -2.00 -23.58
C ALA A 632 -28.35 -1.91 -22.23
N THR A 633 -29.02 -2.32 -21.17
CA THR A 633 -28.47 -2.28 -19.81
C THR A 633 -28.60 -3.62 -19.14
N ASN A 634 -27.57 -3.99 -18.36
CA ASN A 634 -27.64 -5.16 -17.50
C ASN A 634 -28.06 -4.68 -16.12
N VAL A 635 -29.01 -5.38 -15.53
CA VAL A 635 -29.61 -5.05 -14.25
C VAL A 635 -29.44 -6.25 -13.35
N VAL A 636 -28.99 -5.96 -12.14
CA VAL A 636 -28.75 -6.96 -11.11
C VAL A 636 -29.84 -6.80 -10.07
N ASN A 637 -30.64 -7.85 -9.85
CA ASN A 637 -31.83 -7.78 -9.01
C ASN A 637 -31.71 -8.72 -7.78
N ALA A 638 -32.24 -8.26 -6.65
CA ALA A 638 -32.16 -8.93 -5.35
C ALA A 638 -33.37 -9.86 -5.10
N LYS A 639 -33.44 -10.51 -3.93
CA LYS A 639 -34.52 -11.44 -3.55
C LYS A 639 -35.90 -10.78 -3.37
N GLU A 640 -35.91 -9.52 -2.98
CA GLU A 640 -37.14 -8.75 -2.81
C GLU A 640 -37.61 -8.15 -4.13
N TRP A 641 -38.93 -8.01 -4.29
CA TRP A 641 -39.52 -7.30 -5.42
C TRP A 641 -39.08 -5.84 -5.41
N LYS A 642 -38.38 -5.44 -6.47
CA LYS A 642 -37.99 -4.05 -6.71
C LYS A 642 -38.55 -3.57 -8.04
N VAL A 643 -38.95 -2.32 -8.09
CA VAL A 643 -39.32 -1.63 -9.33
C VAL A 643 -38.06 -1.02 -9.96
N PHE A 644 -37.93 -1.20 -11.26
CA PHE A 644 -36.86 -0.67 -12.07
C PHE A 644 -37.44 0.24 -13.16
N TYR A 645 -36.69 1.28 -13.49
CA TYR A 645 -37.09 2.37 -14.37
C TYR A 645 -36.04 2.60 -15.45
N PHE A 646 -36.44 2.39 -16.71
CA PHE A 646 -35.57 2.53 -17.87
C PHE A 646 -36.15 3.55 -18.85
N PRO A 647 -35.72 4.83 -18.75
CA PRO A 647 -36.11 5.82 -19.74
C PRO A 647 -35.36 5.57 -21.07
N PHE A 648 -36.05 5.77 -22.19
CA PHE A 648 -35.46 5.63 -23.53
C PHE A 648 -36.14 6.53 -24.55
N LYS A 649 -35.44 6.88 -25.62
CA LYS A 649 -36.04 7.54 -26.80
C LYS A 649 -36.39 6.49 -27.85
N PHE A 650 -37.59 6.59 -28.41
CA PHE A 650 -38.04 5.72 -29.49
C PHE A 650 -37.28 6.06 -30.79
N LYS A 651 -36.82 5.06 -31.54
CA LYS A 651 -36.15 5.24 -32.85
C LYS A 651 -36.96 4.56 -33.96
N ASP A 652 -36.73 4.98 -35.19
CA ASP A 652 -37.29 4.32 -36.37
C ASP A 652 -36.84 2.85 -36.43
N ASN A 653 -37.70 1.94 -36.88
CA ASN A 653 -37.46 0.47 -36.91
C ASN A 653 -37.23 -0.23 -35.55
N HIS A 654 -37.19 0.46 -34.41
CA HIS A 654 -37.04 -0.16 -33.08
C HIS A 654 -38.38 -0.76 -32.60
N THR A 655 -38.65 -1.98 -33.02
CA THR A 655 -39.96 -2.61 -32.91
C THR A 655 -40.12 -3.58 -31.73
N ARG A 656 -39.17 -3.71 -30.80
CA ARG A 656 -39.34 -4.58 -29.63
C ARG A 656 -38.62 -4.09 -28.37
N THR A 657 -39.24 -4.41 -27.25
CA THR A 657 -38.55 -4.51 -25.95
C THR A 657 -38.16 -5.95 -25.70
N ASN A 658 -36.99 -6.17 -25.11
CA ASN A 658 -36.47 -7.49 -24.86
C ASN A 658 -35.78 -7.56 -23.49
N ILE A 659 -36.21 -8.53 -22.69
CA ILE A 659 -35.67 -8.92 -21.41
C ILE A 659 -34.94 -10.24 -21.66
N ARG A 660 -33.62 -10.25 -21.50
CA ARG A 660 -32.75 -11.38 -21.83
C ARG A 660 -32.10 -11.94 -20.58
N LEU A 661 -32.13 -13.26 -20.46
CA LEU A 661 -31.51 -14.05 -19.40
C LEU A 661 -30.64 -15.15 -20.02
N GLY A 662 -29.66 -15.63 -19.27
CA GLY A 662 -28.69 -16.63 -19.73
C GLY A 662 -27.28 -16.42 -19.19
N TYR A 663 -27.06 -15.36 -18.39
CA TYR A 663 -25.78 -15.06 -17.75
C TYR A 663 -25.42 -16.05 -16.66
N TYR A 664 -26.42 -16.52 -15.89
CA TYR A 664 -26.24 -17.40 -14.74
C TYR A 664 -27.37 -18.42 -14.66
N THR A 665 -27.14 -19.55 -13.99
CA THR A 665 -28.21 -20.39 -13.45
C THR A 665 -28.97 -19.57 -12.40
N GLN A 666 -30.24 -19.25 -12.67
CA GLN A 666 -31.02 -18.30 -11.85
C GLN A 666 -32.53 -18.50 -12.04
N ILE A 667 -33.31 -18.13 -11.04
CA ILE A 667 -34.77 -18.02 -11.08
C ILE A 667 -35.13 -16.57 -10.82
N VAL A 668 -35.71 -15.89 -11.82
CA VAL A 668 -36.09 -14.48 -11.75
C VAL A 668 -37.57 -14.33 -12.04
N ASP A 669 -38.29 -13.61 -11.17
CA ASP A 669 -39.67 -13.24 -11.37
C ASP A 669 -39.77 -11.82 -11.92
N LEU A 670 -40.61 -11.62 -12.93
CA LEU A 670 -40.77 -10.38 -13.70
C LEU A 670 -42.26 -10.01 -13.74
N GLY A 671 -42.63 -8.84 -13.23
CA GLY A 671 -44.03 -8.42 -13.14
C GLY A 671 -44.22 -6.91 -13.20
N GLY A 672 -45.46 -6.44 -13.22
CA GLY A 672 -45.77 -5.01 -13.29
C GLY A 672 -45.13 -4.30 -14.49
N TYR A 673 -44.99 -5.01 -15.61
CA TYR A 673 -44.36 -4.52 -16.83
C TYR A 673 -45.22 -3.40 -17.45
N GLU A 674 -44.66 -2.22 -17.65
CA GLU A 674 -45.38 -1.09 -18.22
C GLU A 674 -44.46 -0.25 -19.11
N ILE A 675 -44.94 0.15 -20.29
CA ILE A 675 -44.28 1.15 -21.11
C ILE A 675 -45.19 2.34 -21.28
N ILE A 676 -44.71 3.49 -20.82
CA ILE A 676 -45.42 4.75 -20.82
C ILE A 676 -44.75 5.67 -21.83
N ASN A 677 -45.52 6.17 -22.80
CA ASN A 677 -45.07 7.14 -23.80
C ASN A 677 -45.48 8.56 -23.37
N TYR A 678 -44.50 9.45 -23.20
CA TYR A 678 -44.71 10.85 -22.83
C TYR A 678 -44.61 11.83 -24.00
N GLY A 679 -44.42 11.32 -25.23
CA GLY A 679 -44.23 12.12 -26.44
C GLY A 679 -42.86 12.80 -26.50
N GLN A 680 -42.72 13.81 -27.36
CA GLN A 680 -41.43 14.42 -27.71
C GLN A 680 -41.06 15.64 -26.84
N ASN A 681 -41.98 16.12 -26.00
CA ASN A 681 -41.81 17.37 -25.24
C ASN A 681 -41.28 17.16 -23.80
N VAL A 682 -41.06 15.91 -23.39
CA VAL A 682 -40.45 15.58 -22.10
C VAL A 682 -38.94 15.39 -22.28
N ASN A 683 -38.13 15.96 -21.38
CA ASN A 683 -36.71 15.65 -21.38
C ASN A 683 -36.50 14.27 -20.74
N ILE A 684 -35.68 13.42 -21.37
CA ILE A 684 -35.44 12.06 -20.89
C ILE A 684 -34.81 12.03 -19.49
N GLU A 685 -34.08 13.08 -19.13
CA GLU A 685 -33.43 13.26 -17.82
C GLU A 685 -34.44 13.56 -16.69
N ASP A 686 -35.68 13.95 -17.02
CA ASP A 686 -36.74 14.22 -16.04
C ASP A 686 -37.49 12.95 -15.60
N LEU A 687 -37.20 11.80 -16.23
CA LEU A 687 -37.82 10.52 -15.90
C LEU A 687 -37.05 9.79 -14.79
N PRO A 688 -37.73 8.97 -13.97
CA PRO A 688 -37.05 8.14 -12.99
C PRO A 688 -36.10 7.14 -13.65
N THR A 689 -35.02 6.85 -12.93
CA THR A 689 -34.07 5.77 -13.20
C THR A 689 -33.94 4.89 -11.96
N ASP A 690 -33.24 3.76 -12.07
CA ASP A 690 -32.99 2.88 -10.93
C ASP A 690 -32.27 3.59 -9.76
N SER A 691 -31.48 4.64 -10.04
CA SER A 691 -30.82 5.47 -9.01
C SER A 691 -31.78 6.19 -8.07
N ASN A 692 -33.06 6.35 -8.47
CA ASN A 692 -34.07 7.05 -7.67
C ASN A 692 -34.79 6.12 -6.66
N SER A 693 -34.59 4.80 -6.70
CA SER A 693 -35.51 3.81 -6.10
C SER A 693 -35.27 3.41 -4.62
N ALA A 694 -34.40 4.09 -3.87
CA ALA A 694 -34.00 3.68 -2.51
C ALA A 694 -34.39 4.68 -1.41
N PRO A 695 -35.67 4.73 -0.98
CA PRO A 695 -36.14 5.71 0.02
C PRO A 695 -35.46 5.57 1.39
N PHE A 696 -34.99 4.37 1.74
CA PHE A 696 -34.24 4.12 2.96
C PHE A 696 -32.84 4.76 2.97
N LEU A 697 -32.34 5.24 1.81
CA LEU A 697 -31.09 6.00 1.69
C LEU A 697 -31.30 7.53 1.77
N MET A 698 -32.55 8.00 1.82
CA MET A 698 -32.85 9.43 1.88
C MET A 698 -32.43 10.05 3.21
N PRO A 699 -32.12 11.36 3.27
CA PRO A 699 -31.66 12.02 4.48
C PRO A 699 -32.53 11.74 5.71
N GLY A 700 -33.86 11.82 5.57
CA GLY A 700 -34.81 11.63 6.68
C GLY A 700 -35.17 10.18 7.05
N ALA A 701 -34.41 9.16 6.63
CA ALA A 701 -34.75 7.77 6.96
C ALA A 701 -34.74 7.52 8.48
N ALA A 702 -35.85 7.04 9.02
CA ALA A 702 -36.09 6.94 10.47
C ALA A 702 -35.09 6.02 11.20
N TRP A 703 -34.71 4.92 10.57
CA TRP A 703 -33.81 3.90 11.14
C TRP A 703 -32.44 4.46 11.54
N ARG A 704 -31.95 5.54 10.88
CA ARG A 704 -30.61 6.10 11.19
C ARG A 704 -30.55 6.71 12.57
N LYS A 705 -31.63 7.34 13.03
CA LYS A 705 -31.68 7.90 14.38
C LYS A 705 -31.57 6.79 15.42
N GLU A 706 -32.29 5.69 15.21
CA GLU A 706 -32.23 4.54 16.11
C GLU A 706 -30.85 3.88 16.10
N ALA A 707 -30.22 3.77 14.92
CA ALA A 707 -28.84 3.29 14.79
C ALA A 707 -27.83 4.20 15.52
N TRP A 708 -28.01 5.51 15.43
CA TRP A 708 -27.18 6.48 16.13
C TRP A 708 -27.30 6.36 17.65
N ASP A 709 -28.54 6.23 18.16
CA ASP A 709 -28.80 6.01 19.59
C ASP A 709 -28.14 4.71 20.10
N ARG A 710 -28.13 3.65 19.27
CA ARG A 710 -27.39 2.42 19.57
C ARG A 710 -25.88 2.65 19.60
N ILE A 711 -25.31 3.34 18.60
CA ILE A 711 -23.87 3.66 18.55
C ILE A 711 -23.43 4.40 19.82
N GLU A 712 -24.17 5.44 20.21
CA GLU A 712 -23.88 6.22 21.42
C GLU A 712 -23.84 5.33 22.68
N LYS A 713 -24.69 4.30 22.74
CA LYS A 713 -24.74 3.36 23.86
C LYS A 713 -23.63 2.31 23.82
N ILE A 714 -23.35 1.72 22.66
CA ILE A 714 -22.52 0.51 22.55
C ILE A 714 -21.07 0.78 22.18
N ARG A 715 -20.77 1.92 21.53
CA ARG A 715 -19.43 2.27 21.03
C ARG A 715 -18.72 3.32 21.88
N LYS A 716 -19.44 3.92 22.84
CA LYS A 716 -18.90 4.93 23.74
C LYS A 716 -19.02 4.51 25.20
N GLY A 717 -18.04 4.93 26.00
CA GLY A 717 -17.99 4.73 27.44
C GLY A 717 -17.70 6.02 28.19
N ASP A 718 -17.99 6.00 29.49
CA ASP A 718 -17.61 7.09 30.39
C ASP A 718 -16.19 6.84 30.90
N PHE A 719 -15.30 7.80 30.63
CA PHE A 719 -13.87 7.72 30.93
C PHE A 719 -13.51 8.74 32.00
N LYS A 720 -12.56 8.38 32.86
CA LYS A 720 -12.11 9.22 33.97
C LYS A 720 -10.59 9.35 33.97
N VAL A 721 -10.10 10.58 34.05
CA VAL A 721 -8.69 10.91 34.29
C VAL A 721 -8.57 11.56 35.66
N ILE A 722 -7.64 11.09 36.50
CA ILE A 722 -7.37 11.64 37.83
C ILE A 722 -5.93 12.14 37.86
N VAL A 723 -5.73 13.44 38.12
CA VAL A 723 -4.39 14.03 38.20
C VAL A 723 -3.96 14.20 39.65
N LYS A 724 -2.75 13.75 39.97
CA LYS A 724 -2.14 13.85 41.29
C LYS A 724 -0.75 14.48 41.23
N ASP A 725 -0.29 15.07 42.33
CA ASP A 725 1.10 15.47 42.52
C ASP A 725 1.95 14.30 43.05
N ALA A 726 3.27 14.48 43.11
CA ALA A 726 4.22 13.50 43.63
C ALA A 726 3.96 13.09 45.10
N LEU A 727 3.22 13.90 45.88
CA LEU A 727 2.82 13.61 47.26
C LEU A 727 1.48 12.86 47.34
N GLY A 728 0.83 12.60 46.20
CA GLY A 728 -0.45 11.92 46.08
C GLY A 728 -1.68 12.81 46.28
N ASN A 729 -1.51 14.14 46.41
CA ASN A 729 -2.64 15.07 46.47
C ASN A 729 -3.24 15.27 45.09
N VAL A 730 -4.55 15.50 45.03
CA VAL A 730 -5.25 15.78 43.77
C VAL A 730 -4.90 17.17 43.24
N VAL A 731 -4.77 17.30 41.91
CA VAL A 731 -4.43 18.57 41.26
C VAL A 731 -5.65 19.14 40.53
N PRO A 732 -6.36 20.12 41.12
CA PRO A 732 -7.50 20.76 40.48
C PRO A 732 -7.08 21.76 39.41
N ASN A 733 -7.97 22.03 38.45
CA ASN A 733 -7.78 22.97 37.35
C ASN A 733 -6.60 22.68 36.40
N ALA A 734 -6.09 21.45 36.41
CA ALA A 734 -5.09 20.99 35.44
C ALA A 734 -5.72 20.96 34.04
N ASP A 735 -5.06 21.55 33.05
CA ASP A 735 -5.48 21.49 31.66
C ASP A 735 -5.28 20.08 31.11
N ILE A 736 -6.33 19.53 30.49
CA ILE A 736 -6.33 18.20 29.90
C ILE A 736 -6.64 18.31 28.41
N THR A 737 -5.82 17.68 27.59
CA THR A 737 -6.14 17.31 26.21
C THR A 737 -6.29 15.79 26.14
N PHE A 738 -7.40 15.32 25.59
CA PHE A 738 -7.79 13.92 25.53
C PHE A 738 -8.07 13.54 24.08
N ASN A 739 -7.08 12.95 23.41
CA ASN A 739 -7.10 12.73 21.96
C ASN A 739 -7.05 11.24 21.66
N MET A 740 -8.10 10.72 21.03
CA MET A 740 -8.06 9.40 20.44
C MET A 740 -7.05 9.39 19.29
N TYR A 741 -6.28 8.30 19.17
CA TYR A 741 -5.38 8.05 18.04
C TYR A 741 -5.65 6.71 17.35
N GLU A 742 -6.37 5.79 18.00
CA GLU A 742 -6.70 4.48 17.44
C GLU A 742 -8.07 4.00 17.90
N HIS A 743 -8.86 3.41 17.01
CA HIS A 743 -10.14 2.79 17.32
C HIS A 743 -10.01 1.40 17.94
N GLU A 744 -10.87 1.06 18.90
CA GLU A 744 -11.08 -0.34 19.30
C GLU A 744 -11.75 -1.13 18.17
N PHE A 745 -12.69 -0.50 17.46
CA PHE A 745 -13.40 -1.11 16.34
C PHE A 745 -12.49 -1.23 15.11
N GLN A 746 -12.52 -2.38 14.46
CA GLN A 746 -11.62 -2.66 13.35
C GLN A 746 -12.22 -2.12 12.03
N TRP A 747 -11.60 -1.08 11.48
CA TRP A 747 -11.87 -0.53 10.15
C TRP A 747 -10.79 -1.03 9.19
N GLY A 748 -11.11 -2.04 8.39
CA GLY A 748 -10.13 -2.79 7.62
C GLY A 748 -10.31 -2.77 6.11
N VAL A 749 -9.29 -3.26 5.42
CA VAL A 749 -9.27 -3.40 3.97
C VAL A 749 -8.46 -4.63 3.54
N ALA A 750 -8.87 -5.28 2.45
CA ALA A 750 -8.06 -6.29 1.80
C ALA A 750 -6.93 -5.65 1.00
N VAL A 751 -5.72 -6.17 1.19
CA VAL A 751 -4.48 -5.63 0.63
C VAL A 751 -3.75 -6.71 -0.15
N SER A 752 -3.33 -6.39 -1.36
CA SER A 752 -2.40 -7.23 -2.12
C SER A 752 -0.95 -6.88 -1.79
N ASP A 753 -0.02 -7.69 -2.28
CA ASP A 753 1.42 -7.43 -2.21
C ASP A 753 1.86 -6.14 -2.95
N ALA A 754 0.96 -5.47 -3.67
CA ALA A 754 1.19 -4.12 -4.20
C ALA A 754 1.57 -3.11 -3.10
N VAL A 755 1.13 -3.32 -1.84
CA VAL A 755 1.53 -2.44 -0.72
C VAL A 755 3.03 -2.40 -0.48
N LEU A 756 3.79 -3.40 -0.94
CA LEU A 756 5.26 -3.41 -0.85
C LEU A 756 5.90 -2.27 -1.65
N THR A 757 5.27 -1.84 -2.76
CA THR A 757 5.89 -0.95 -3.74
C THR A 757 5.02 0.25 -4.14
N ASP A 758 3.70 0.13 -4.11
CA ASP A 758 2.77 1.18 -4.54
C ASP A 758 2.52 2.22 -3.44
N ALA A 759 3.08 3.41 -3.63
CA ALA A 759 2.97 4.52 -2.68
C ALA A 759 1.51 4.95 -2.44
N LEU A 760 0.64 4.89 -3.47
CA LEU A 760 -0.77 5.21 -3.29
C LEU A 760 -1.46 4.18 -2.39
N THR A 761 -1.24 2.88 -2.63
CA THR A 761 -1.73 1.81 -1.73
C THR A 761 -1.24 2.03 -0.30
N GLN A 762 0.05 2.29 -0.09
CA GLN A 762 0.61 2.53 1.25
C GLN A 762 -0.08 3.70 1.95
N LYS A 763 -0.26 4.83 1.24
CA LYS A 763 -0.95 6.01 1.76
C LYS A 763 -2.41 5.73 2.09
N VAL A 764 -3.15 5.11 1.16
CA VAL A 764 -4.58 4.83 1.38
C VAL A 764 -4.78 3.89 2.55
N VAL A 765 -3.96 2.83 2.64
CA VAL A 765 -3.99 1.87 3.75
C VAL A 765 -3.67 2.56 5.08
N SER A 766 -2.57 3.31 5.17
CA SER A 766 -2.14 3.93 6.42
C SER A 766 -3.06 5.05 6.88
N GLU A 767 -3.65 5.84 5.98
CA GLU A 767 -4.49 6.99 6.36
C GLU A 767 -5.94 6.60 6.71
N ASN A 768 -6.46 5.47 6.21
CA ASN A 768 -7.91 5.19 6.27
C ASN A 768 -8.29 3.94 7.06
N PHE A 769 -7.34 3.07 7.39
CA PHE A 769 -7.64 1.77 7.98
C PHE A 769 -6.72 1.48 9.17
N ASN A 770 -7.28 0.88 10.22
CA ASN A 770 -6.51 0.31 11.33
C ASN A 770 -6.47 -1.23 11.27
N GLY A 771 -7.21 -1.82 10.33
CA GLY A 771 -7.26 -3.24 10.06
C GLY A 771 -6.80 -3.61 8.65
N ALA A 772 -6.27 -4.83 8.46
CA ALA A 772 -5.99 -5.37 7.13
C ALA A 772 -6.20 -6.89 7.05
N VAL A 773 -6.41 -7.37 5.84
CA VAL A 773 -6.42 -8.79 5.47
C VAL A 773 -5.66 -8.95 4.15
N LEU A 774 -4.89 -10.03 3.98
CA LEU A 774 -4.22 -10.24 2.70
C LEU A 774 -5.19 -10.83 1.68
N TYR A 775 -5.31 -10.19 0.51
CA TYR A 775 -6.28 -10.58 -0.52
C TYR A 775 -6.08 -12.01 -1.03
N GLU A 776 -4.82 -12.42 -1.24
CA GLU A 776 -4.48 -13.75 -1.76
C GLU A 776 -3.43 -14.50 -0.95
N ARG A 777 -2.48 -13.79 -0.32
CA ARG A 777 -1.21 -14.38 0.14
C ARG A 777 -1.32 -15.28 1.39
N CYS A 778 -2.45 -15.27 2.08
CA CYS A 778 -2.73 -16.20 3.19
C CYS A 778 -3.64 -17.37 2.80
N LYS A 779 -4.09 -17.45 1.53
CA LYS A 779 -4.84 -18.60 1.03
C LYS A 779 -3.90 -19.80 0.90
N TRP A 780 -4.39 -21.00 1.19
CA TRP A 780 -3.55 -22.19 1.38
C TRP A 780 -2.53 -22.40 0.24
N ALA A 781 -2.96 -22.48 -1.02
CA ALA A 781 -2.01 -22.72 -2.11
C ALA A 781 -1.04 -21.55 -2.32
N ARG A 782 -1.53 -20.30 -2.26
CA ARG A 782 -0.70 -19.08 -2.42
C ARG A 782 0.35 -18.91 -1.35
N TYR A 783 0.00 -19.23 -0.12
CA TYR A 783 0.93 -19.16 0.99
C TYR A 783 2.04 -20.20 0.80
N GLU A 784 1.69 -21.46 0.48
CA GLU A 784 2.70 -22.50 0.27
C GLU A 784 3.54 -22.30 -1.01
N GLU A 785 3.02 -21.61 -2.03
CA GLU A 785 3.78 -21.19 -3.21
C GLU A 785 4.93 -20.24 -2.84
N ASN A 786 4.68 -19.25 -1.97
CA ASN A 786 5.68 -18.30 -1.53
C ASN A 786 5.32 -17.64 -0.18
N PRO A 787 5.71 -18.26 0.96
CA PRO A 787 5.45 -17.72 2.29
C PRO A 787 6.10 -16.35 2.53
N GLN A 788 7.27 -16.11 1.93
CA GLN A 788 8.05 -14.89 2.15
C GLN A 788 7.27 -13.63 1.72
N ILE A 789 6.57 -13.67 0.58
CA ILE A 789 5.76 -12.52 0.14
C ILE A 789 4.65 -12.22 1.15
N ALA A 790 4.02 -13.23 1.75
CA ALA A 790 3.01 -13.03 2.78
C ALA A 790 3.62 -12.34 4.02
N GLN A 791 4.77 -12.84 4.50
CA GLN A 791 5.50 -12.27 5.63
C GLN A 791 5.94 -10.82 5.37
N ASP A 792 6.52 -10.54 4.21
CA ASP A 792 6.98 -9.20 3.82
C ASP A 792 5.79 -8.22 3.74
N THR A 793 4.67 -8.68 3.17
CA THR A 793 3.45 -7.87 3.07
C THR A 793 2.91 -7.55 4.46
N LEU A 794 2.87 -8.53 5.36
CA LEU A 794 2.42 -8.36 6.74
C LEU A 794 3.34 -7.43 7.55
N LYS A 795 4.66 -7.59 7.39
CA LYS A 795 5.66 -6.70 7.98
C LYS A 795 5.45 -5.27 7.50
N LYS A 796 5.23 -5.08 6.20
CA LYS A 796 4.95 -3.75 5.64
C LYS A 796 3.67 -3.14 6.21
N LEU A 797 2.63 -3.93 6.42
CA LEU A 797 1.40 -3.44 7.06
C LEU A 797 1.64 -3.01 8.52
N LYS A 798 2.46 -3.74 9.28
CA LYS A 798 2.88 -3.34 10.63
C LYS A 798 3.70 -2.04 10.61
N GLU A 799 4.63 -1.89 9.66
CA GLU A 799 5.39 -0.64 9.47
C GLU A 799 4.50 0.56 9.12
N LEU A 800 3.37 0.33 8.45
CA LEU A 800 2.37 1.36 8.15
C LEU A 800 1.43 1.67 9.34
N GLY A 801 1.63 1.02 10.49
CA GLY A 801 0.83 1.23 11.70
C GLY A 801 -0.48 0.43 11.73
N ILE A 802 -0.63 -0.62 10.92
CA ILE A 802 -1.83 -1.47 10.96
C ILE A 802 -1.81 -2.35 12.20
N LYS A 803 -2.74 -2.08 13.10
CA LYS A 803 -2.87 -2.77 14.39
C LYS A 803 -3.51 -4.15 14.23
N TYR A 804 -4.65 -4.22 13.56
CA TYR A 804 -5.47 -5.43 13.46
C TYR A 804 -5.21 -6.14 12.15
N ILE A 805 -4.79 -7.40 12.20
CA ILE A 805 -4.60 -8.22 10.99
C ILE A 805 -5.44 -9.48 11.11
N ARG A 806 -6.21 -9.77 10.07
CA ARG A 806 -7.00 -11.01 9.94
C ARG A 806 -6.29 -11.97 8.99
N GLY A 807 -6.21 -13.24 9.36
CA GLY A 807 -5.77 -14.30 8.46
C GLY A 807 -6.92 -14.83 7.61
N HIS A 808 -6.71 -14.91 6.30
CA HIS A 808 -7.73 -15.34 5.34
C HIS A 808 -7.08 -16.18 4.20
N ALA A 809 -7.38 -17.46 4.07
CA ALA A 809 -8.12 -18.31 5.01
C ALA A 809 -7.42 -19.66 5.11
N LEU A 810 -7.56 -20.32 6.26
CA LEU A 810 -6.88 -21.60 6.51
C LEU A 810 -7.41 -22.70 5.59
N LEU A 811 -8.73 -22.76 5.39
CA LEU A 811 -9.38 -23.81 4.61
C LEU A 811 -10.52 -23.29 3.72
N ARG A 812 -10.64 -23.97 2.57
CA ARG A 812 -11.86 -24.02 1.76
C ARG A 812 -12.07 -25.48 1.33
N ASP A 813 -13.27 -25.99 1.49
CA ASP A 813 -13.58 -27.42 1.30
C ASP A 813 -13.87 -27.81 -0.17
N LYS A 814 -13.36 -27.04 -1.14
CA LYS A 814 -13.50 -27.38 -2.56
C LYS A 814 -12.45 -26.67 -3.40
N LYS A 815 -11.88 -27.42 -4.35
CA LYS A 815 -11.12 -26.86 -5.47
C LYS A 815 -12.08 -26.40 -6.55
N TRP A 816 -12.09 -25.11 -6.85
CA TRP A 816 -13.01 -24.52 -7.84
C TRP A 816 -12.71 -24.95 -9.29
N SER A 817 -11.44 -25.02 -9.67
CA SER A 817 -10.97 -25.39 -11.02
C SER A 817 -9.50 -25.79 -11.01
N GLU A 818 -9.00 -26.36 -12.11
CA GLU A 818 -7.55 -26.45 -12.35
C GLU A 818 -6.94 -25.04 -12.33
N GLY A 819 -5.80 -24.88 -11.64
CA GLY A 819 -5.17 -23.57 -11.42
C GLY A 819 -5.83 -22.69 -10.35
N ASN A 820 -6.81 -23.20 -9.58
CA ASN A 820 -7.30 -22.49 -8.39
C ASN A 820 -6.19 -22.43 -7.32
N THR A 821 -6.03 -21.26 -6.72
CA THR A 821 -4.98 -20.89 -5.77
C THR A 821 -5.44 -20.91 -4.31
N ASP A 822 -6.72 -21.24 -4.07
CA ASP A 822 -7.30 -21.34 -2.72
C ASP A 822 -6.83 -22.61 -1.98
N ILE A 823 -6.69 -23.76 -2.67
CA ILE A 823 -6.18 -25.01 -2.09
C ILE A 823 -5.17 -25.72 -3.01
N PRO A 824 -4.15 -26.41 -2.45
CA PRO A 824 -3.08 -27.05 -3.22
C PRO A 824 -3.54 -28.14 -4.21
N ASP A 825 -2.74 -28.34 -5.26
CA ASP A 825 -3.00 -29.31 -6.32
C ASP A 825 -3.00 -30.77 -5.85
N ASP A 826 -2.29 -31.09 -4.76
CA ASP A 826 -2.21 -32.44 -4.19
C ASP A 826 -3.49 -32.84 -3.43
N LEU A 827 -4.22 -31.86 -2.87
CA LEU A 827 -5.33 -32.11 -1.95
C LEU A 827 -6.47 -32.97 -2.56
N PRO A 828 -6.93 -32.74 -3.82
CA PRO A 828 -7.96 -33.59 -4.44
C PRO A 828 -7.61 -35.08 -4.52
N SER A 829 -6.32 -35.41 -4.62
CA SER A 829 -5.89 -36.82 -4.66
C SER A 829 -6.09 -37.54 -3.33
N LEU A 830 -6.18 -36.79 -2.23
CA LEU A 830 -6.35 -37.28 -0.87
C LEU A 830 -7.82 -37.36 -0.45
N TYR A 831 -8.77 -36.86 -1.26
CA TYR A 831 -10.18 -36.78 -0.88
C TYR A 831 -10.81 -38.09 -0.44
N ASN A 832 -10.34 -39.24 -0.90
CA ASN A 832 -10.88 -40.56 -0.50
C ASN A 832 -10.12 -41.22 0.66
N ASP A 833 -9.05 -40.59 1.17
CA ASP A 833 -8.25 -41.07 2.29
C ASP A 833 -8.33 -40.07 3.44
N LYS A 834 -9.27 -40.30 4.38
CA LYS A 834 -9.54 -39.38 5.50
C LYS A 834 -8.29 -39.10 6.34
N GLU A 835 -7.48 -40.13 6.60
CA GLU A 835 -6.31 -40.01 7.49
C GLU A 835 -5.23 -39.15 6.83
N ALA A 836 -4.91 -39.44 5.56
CA ALA A 836 -3.95 -38.64 4.80
C ALA A 836 -4.44 -37.19 4.60
N LEU A 837 -5.73 -37.00 4.32
CA LEU A 837 -6.34 -35.68 4.17
C LEU A 837 -6.26 -34.86 5.46
N GLN A 838 -6.72 -35.40 6.59
CA GLN A 838 -6.70 -34.70 7.88
C GLN A 838 -5.27 -34.41 8.35
N LYS A 839 -4.33 -35.30 8.06
CA LYS A 839 -2.91 -35.04 8.30
C LYS A 839 -2.42 -33.83 7.50
N ARG A 840 -2.72 -33.79 6.19
CA ARG A 840 -2.33 -32.68 5.29
C ARG A 840 -2.95 -31.35 5.71
N VAL A 841 -4.21 -31.36 6.15
CA VAL A 841 -4.91 -30.21 6.72
C VAL A 841 -4.23 -29.73 8.01
N LYS A 842 -3.98 -30.65 8.96
CA LYS A 842 -3.35 -30.30 10.23
C LYS A 842 -1.95 -29.71 10.04
N GLU A 843 -1.14 -30.30 9.16
CA GLU A 843 0.20 -29.78 8.83
C GLU A 843 0.13 -28.34 8.29
N HIS A 844 -0.84 -28.04 7.43
CA HIS A 844 -1.04 -26.68 6.92
C HIS A 844 -1.45 -25.71 8.04
N ILE A 845 -2.53 -26.01 8.77
CA ILE A 845 -3.04 -25.14 9.84
C ILE A 845 -1.94 -24.81 10.83
N MET A 846 -1.23 -25.83 11.33
CA MET A 846 -0.16 -25.65 12.31
C MET A 846 1.02 -24.87 11.73
N GLY A 847 1.38 -25.13 10.47
CA GLY A 847 2.48 -24.46 9.78
C GLY A 847 2.25 -22.97 9.61
N ILE A 848 1.16 -22.59 8.93
CA ILE A 848 0.89 -21.17 8.59
C ILE A 848 0.63 -20.32 9.83
N THR A 849 -0.12 -20.84 10.81
CA THR A 849 -0.44 -20.09 12.04
C THR A 849 0.80 -19.91 12.92
N SER A 850 1.70 -20.90 12.97
CA SER A 850 2.97 -20.77 13.67
C SER A 850 3.91 -19.79 12.97
N ASP A 851 4.02 -19.86 11.64
CA ASP A 851 4.91 -19.03 10.84
C ASP A 851 4.49 -17.56 10.86
N LEU A 852 3.18 -17.29 10.77
CA LEU A 852 2.63 -15.94 10.73
C LEU A 852 2.24 -15.40 12.12
N LYS A 853 2.55 -16.11 13.21
CA LYS A 853 2.12 -15.79 14.58
C LYS A 853 2.50 -14.38 15.03
N GLU A 854 3.68 -13.91 14.64
CA GLU A 854 4.15 -12.55 14.98
C GLU A 854 3.25 -11.46 14.37
N TYR A 855 2.70 -11.73 13.20
CA TYR A 855 1.91 -10.76 12.44
C TYR A 855 0.40 -10.92 12.65
N ILE A 856 -0.08 -12.17 12.72
CA ILE A 856 -1.49 -12.56 12.88
C ILE A 856 -1.66 -13.41 14.16
N PRO A 857 -1.42 -12.84 15.34
CA PRO A 857 -1.45 -13.60 16.60
C PRO A 857 -2.85 -14.01 17.05
N TYR A 858 -3.91 -13.34 16.57
CA TYR A 858 -5.22 -13.39 17.24
C TYR A 858 -6.41 -13.77 16.38
N GLU A 859 -6.38 -13.73 15.04
CA GLU A 859 -7.63 -13.82 14.28
C GLU A 859 -7.48 -14.51 12.92
N TRP A 860 -8.24 -15.59 12.71
CA TRP A 860 -8.24 -16.36 11.46
C TRP A 860 -9.65 -16.77 11.02
N ASP A 861 -9.91 -16.60 9.72
CA ASP A 861 -10.97 -17.33 9.04
C ASP A 861 -10.51 -18.78 8.87
N VAL A 862 -11.05 -19.68 9.69
CA VAL A 862 -10.69 -21.11 9.68
C VAL A 862 -11.26 -21.78 8.45
N LEU A 863 -12.55 -21.56 8.19
CA LEU A 863 -13.28 -22.18 7.10
C LEU A 863 -14.03 -21.13 6.30
N ASN A 864 -13.81 -21.14 4.98
CA ASN A 864 -14.41 -20.18 4.06
C ASN A 864 -15.45 -20.85 3.14
N GLU A 865 -16.62 -20.24 3.00
CA GLU A 865 -17.66 -20.54 1.99
C GLU A 865 -18.23 -21.98 2.04
N ALA A 866 -18.31 -22.59 3.21
CA ALA A 866 -18.67 -24.00 3.38
C ALA A 866 -20.11 -24.35 2.95
N VAL A 867 -21.02 -23.38 2.74
CA VAL A 867 -22.39 -23.69 2.28
C VAL A 867 -22.41 -24.27 0.86
N ARG A 868 -21.46 -23.85 0.00
CA ARG A 868 -21.38 -24.31 -1.40
C ARG A 868 -20.15 -25.18 -1.70
N ASN A 869 -19.20 -25.20 -0.77
CA ASN A 869 -17.95 -25.93 -0.91
C ASN A 869 -17.94 -27.02 0.15
N THR A 870 -18.50 -28.19 -0.17
CA THR A 870 -18.71 -29.29 0.78
C THR A 870 -18.05 -30.60 0.36
N VAL A 871 -17.03 -30.59 -0.51
CA VAL A 871 -16.61 -31.84 -1.19
C VAL A 871 -16.03 -32.86 -0.21
N MET A 872 -15.17 -32.45 0.73
CA MET A 872 -14.61 -33.36 1.73
C MET A 872 -15.65 -33.69 2.80
N GLN A 873 -16.52 -32.75 3.15
CA GLN A 873 -17.68 -32.99 4.03
C GLN A 873 -18.66 -34.03 3.44
N ASP A 874 -18.93 -33.98 2.14
CA ASP A 874 -19.83 -34.90 1.44
C ASP A 874 -19.28 -36.34 1.40
N ILE A 875 -17.95 -36.48 1.39
CA ILE A 875 -17.27 -37.79 1.37
C ILE A 875 -17.15 -38.37 2.77
N HIS A 876 -16.74 -37.58 3.77
CA HIS A 876 -16.33 -38.07 5.10
C HIS A 876 -17.26 -37.67 6.24
N GLY A 877 -18.28 -36.87 5.97
CA GLY A 877 -19.21 -36.32 6.96
C GLY A 877 -18.89 -34.88 7.35
N ILE A 878 -19.93 -34.15 7.78
CA ILE A 878 -19.86 -32.76 8.22
C ILE A 878 -19.03 -32.60 9.51
N GLU A 879 -18.82 -33.70 10.25
CA GLU A 879 -18.02 -33.75 11.47
C GLU A 879 -16.56 -33.33 11.25
N LEU A 880 -16.05 -33.38 10.00
CA LEU A 880 -14.72 -32.86 9.67
C LEU A 880 -14.54 -31.39 10.07
N VAL A 881 -15.61 -30.58 9.99
CA VAL A 881 -15.55 -29.16 10.35
C VAL A 881 -15.15 -28.99 11.81
N LYS A 882 -15.69 -29.81 12.70
CA LYS A 882 -15.29 -29.80 14.11
C LYS A 882 -13.80 -30.14 14.26
N GLU A 883 -13.32 -31.16 13.57
CA GLU A 883 -11.91 -31.56 13.61
C GLU A 883 -10.99 -30.39 13.16
N TRP A 884 -11.36 -29.65 12.11
CA TRP A 884 -10.59 -28.50 11.61
C TRP A 884 -10.55 -27.33 12.59
N PHE A 885 -11.67 -27.00 13.23
CA PHE A 885 -11.70 -25.96 14.26
C PHE A 885 -10.93 -26.38 15.51
N ASP A 886 -11.00 -27.65 15.91
CA ASP A 886 -10.19 -28.17 17.02
C ASP A 886 -8.69 -28.05 16.72
N MET A 887 -8.27 -28.29 15.47
CA MET A 887 -6.88 -28.05 15.03
C MET A 887 -6.51 -26.57 15.05
N ALA A 888 -7.37 -25.69 14.55
CA ALA A 888 -7.11 -24.24 14.59
C ALA A 888 -7.03 -23.72 16.03
N ARG A 889 -7.86 -24.24 16.95
CA ARG A 889 -7.81 -23.93 18.38
C ARG A 889 -6.52 -24.44 19.02
N GLU A 890 -6.08 -25.67 18.69
CA GLU A 890 -4.80 -26.21 19.14
C GLU A 890 -3.62 -25.33 18.68
N ALA A 891 -3.67 -24.79 17.46
CA ALA A 891 -2.63 -23.96 16.90
C ALA A 891 -2.57 -22.54 17.50
N MET A 892 -3.74 -21.90 17.64
CA MET A 892 -3.86 -20.50 18.05
C MET A 892 -3.96 -20.31 19.58
N GLY A 893 -4.40 -21.33 20.29
CA GLY A 893 -4.70 -21.28 21.72
C GLY A 893 -6.04 -20.60 22.05
N GLU A 894 -6.32 -20.50 23.35
CA GLU A 894 -7.58 -19.94 23.89
C GLU A 894 -7.79 -18.45 23.58
N GLU A 895 -6.70 -17.71 23.30
CA GLU A 895 -6.77 -16.28 22.97
C GLU A 895 -7.01 -16.03 21.47
N GLY A 896 -6.86 -17.06 20.62
CA GLY A 896 -7.17 -16.98 19.21
C GLY A 896 -8.67 -16.80 18.96
N VAL A 897 -9.03 -15.99 17.98
CA VAL A 897 -10.40 -15.74 17.56
C VAL A 897 -10.62 -16.45 16.22
N LEU A 898 -11.45 -17.49 16.25
CA LEU A 898 -11.70 -18.36 15.12
C LEU A 898 -13.01 -17.99 14.43
N TYR A 899 -12.95 -17.72 13.14
CA TYR A 899 -14.10 -17.34 12.32
C TYR A 899 -14.50 -18.45 11.36
N TYR A 900 -15.81 -18.66 11.24
CA TYR A 900 -16.42 -19.21 10.03
C TYR A 900 -16.86 -18.02 9.14
N ASN A 901 -16.39 -17.98 7.89
CA ASN A 901 -16.63 -16.86 6.97
C ASN A 901 -17.40 -17.33 5.72
N ASP A 902 -18.44 -16.58 5.33
CA ASP A 902 -19.25 -16.92 4.16
C ASP A 902 -19.95 -15.68 3.57
N PHE A 903 -20.33 -15.75 2.30
CA PHE A 903 -21.16 -14.72 1.65
C PHE A 903 -22.66 -15.03 1.73
N ARG A 904 -23.00 -16.26 2.07
CA ARG A 904 -24.38 -16.76 2.09
C ARG A 904 -25.14 -16.15 3.26
N ARG A 905 -26.46 -16.01 3.09
CA ARG A 905 -27.32 -15.26 4.04
C ARG A 905 -28.77 -15.76 4.07
N GLU A 906 -29.02 -16.90 3.45
CA GLU A 906 -30.34 -17.54 3.42
C GLU A 906 -30.45 -18.68 4.43
N GLN A 907 -31.61 -19.32 4.47
CA GLN A 907 -31.90 -20.34 5.47
C GLN A 907 -30.88 -21.49 5.45
N GLU A 908 -30.36 -21.89 4.29
CA GLU A 908 -29.33 -22.94 4.21
C GLU A 908 -28.03 -22.58 4.94
N PHE A 909 -27.67 -21.29 4.99
CA PHE A 909 -26.52 -20.82 5.76
C PHE A 909 -26.77 -20.96 7.26
N PHE A 910 -27.96 -20.59 7.73
CA PHE A 910 -28.34 -20.75 9.14
C PHE A 910 -28.49 -22.22 9.53
N ASP A 911 -29.10 -23.04 8.68
CA ASP A 911 -29.23 -24.49 8.91
C ASP A 911 -27.85 -25.16 9.06
N MET A 912 -26.83 -24.64 8.39
CA MET A 912 -25.46 -25.14 8.52
C MET A 912 -24.79 -24.64 9.81
N ILE A 913 -24.95 -23.37 10.17
CA ILE A 913 -24.48 -22.84 11.45
C ILE A 913 -25.13 -23.59 12.62
N ASP A 914 -26.43 -23.86 12.55
CA ASP A 914 -27.17 -24.65 13.54
C ASP A 914 -26.51 -26.01 13.75
N LYS A 915 -26.17 -26.72 12.65
CA LYS A 915 -25.44 -27.99 12.73
C LYS A 915 -24.06 -27.84 13.36
N TYR A 916 -23.32 -26.78 13.06
CA TYR A 916 -22.01 -26.52 13.66
C TYR A 916 -22.13 -26.30 15.18
N VAL A 917 -23.13 -25.53 15.61
CA VAL A 917 -23.44 -25.31 17.03
C VAL A 917 -23.86 -26.63 17.70
N GLU A 918 -24.74 -27.41 17.08
CA GLU A 918 -25.18 -28.72 17.59
C GLU A 918 -24.02 -29.70 17.78
N MET A 919 -23.03 -29.67 16.88
CA MET A 919 -21.82 -30.50 16.97
C MET A 919 -20.78 -29.98 17.96
N GLY A 920 -20.92 -28.74 18.46
CA GLY A 920 -19.92 -28.09 19.31
C GLY A 920 -18.63 -27.74 18.55
N VAL A 921 -18.77 -27.18 17.35
CA VAL A 921 -17.67 -26.53 16.63
C VAL A 921 -17.25 -25.27 17.39
N ASP A 922 -15.96 -25.14 17.67
CA ASP A 922 -15.41 -24.06 18.49
C ASP A 922 -15.03 -22.84 17.64
N PHE A 923 -16.03 -22.09 17.19
CA PHE A 923 -15.84 -20.79 16.55
C PHE A 923 -16.24 -19.65 17.49
N ASP A 924 -15.50 -18.54 17.44
CA ASP A 924 -15.77 -17.34 18.24
C ASP A 924 -16.70 -16.37 17.52
N GLY A 925 -16.64 -16.37 16.19
CA GLY A 925 -17.37 -15.43 15.37
C GLY A 925 -17.78 -15.93 13.99
N ILE A 926 -18.71 -15.18 13.40
CA ILE A 926 -19.24 -15.41 12.06
C ILE A 926 -18.90 -14.19 11.19
N GLY A 927 -18.15 -14.42 10.11
CA GLY A 927 -17.82 -13.43 9.10
C GLY A 927 -18.87 -13.43 8.00
N ILE A 928 -19.35 -12.25 7.61
CA ILE A 928 -20.23 -12.04 6.46
C ILE A 928 -19.51 -11.20 5.41
N GLN A 929 -19.20 -11.82 4.28
CA GLN A 929 -18.39 -11.21 3.22
C GLN A 929 -19.00 -9.91 2.71
N SER A 930 -20.33 -9.84 2.55
CA SER A 930 -21.04 -8.58 2.26
C SER A 930 -20.76 -7.98 0.87
N HIS A 931 -20.70 -8.83 -0.16
CA HIS A 931 -20.69 -8.42 -1.57
C HIS A 931 -22.10 -8.01 -2.03
N TYR A 932 -22.26 -6.78 -2.50
CA TYR A 932 -23.55 -6.24 -2.98
C TYR A 932 -23.53 -5.86 -4.47
N GLY A 933 -24.68 -6.00 -5.13
CA GLY A 933 -24.93 -5.47 -6.48
C GLY A 933 -26.19 -4.60 -6.57
N SER A 934 -26.88 -4.40 -5.44
CA SER A 934 -27.96 -3.41 -5.30
C SER A 934 -28.02 -2.94 -3.85
N PRO A 935 -28.50 -1.72 -3.56
CA PRO A 935 -28.65 -1.24 -2.20
C PRO A 935 -29.73 -2.06 -1.47
N GLU A 936 -29.52 -2.33 -0.18
CA GLU A 936 -30.48 -3.04 0.65
C GLU A 936 -30.97 -2.20 1.81
N ASN A 937 -32.16 -2.53 2.32
CA ASN A 937 -32.71 -1.83 3.48
C ASN A 937 -31.82 -2.12 4.71
N PRO A 938 -31.22 -1.10 5.34
CA PRO A 938 -30.39 -1.27 6.53
C PRO A 938 -31.11 -1.99 7.68
N GLU A 939 -32.42 -1.81 7.85
CA GLU A 939 -33.16 -2.56 8.89
C GLU A 939 -33.14 -4.07 8.64
N ALA A 940 -33.25 -4.50 7.39
CA ALA A 940 -33.16 -5.93 7.04
C ALA A 940 -31.75 -6.48 7.27
N ILE A 941 -30.72 -5.68 7.00
CA ILE A 941 -29.32 -6.01 7.31
C ILE A 941 -29.12 -6.14 8.83
N TYR A 942 -29.74 -5.27 9.62
CA TYR A 942 -29.67 -5.36 11.08
C TYR A 942 -30.34 -6.63 11.61
N GLU A 943 -31.48 -7.04 11.05
CA GLU A 943 -32.12 -8.31 11.43
C GLU A 943 -31.30 -9.53 11.01
N LEU A 944 -30.59 -9.45 9.88
CA LEU A 944 -29.60 -10.46 9.50
C LEU A 944 -28.50 -10.58 10.57
N PHE A 945 -27.95 -9.46 11.04
CA PHE A 945 -26.95 -9.46 12.11
C PHE A 945 -27.52 -9.98 13.44
N ASN A 946 -28.76 -9.64 13.78
CA ASN A 946 -29.43 -10.18 14.98
C ASN A 946 -29.49 -11.71 14.90
N LYS A 947 -29.91 -12.27 13.76
CA LYS A 947 -29.99 -13.73 13.58
C LYS A 947 -28.61 -14.39 13.66
N MET A 948 -27.58 -13.81 13.06
CA MET A 948 -26.20 -14.30 13.22
C MET A 948 -25.73 -14.27 14.68
N SER A 949 -26.17 -13.26 15.45
CA SER A 949 -25.76 -13.08 16.84
C SER A 949 -26.37 -14.10 17.82
N GLU A 950 -27.39 -14.85 17.38
CA GLU A 950 -27.95 -15.97 18.14
C GLU A 950 -26.96 -17.14 18.25
N HIS A 951 -26.02 -17.23 17.31
CA HIS A 951 -25.06 -18.34 17.19
C HIS A 951 -23.60 -17.92 17.42
N GLY A 952 -23.25 -16.66 17.10
CA GLY A 952 -21.90 -16.13 17.23
C GLY A 952 -21.78 -15.04 18.30
N ASN A 953 -20.73 -15.11 19.13
CA ASN A 953 -20.43 -14.05 20.09
C ASN A 953 -19.75 -12.83 19.45
N ARG A 954 -19.28 -12.97 18.21
CA ARG A 954 -18.70 -11.92 17.37
C ARG A 954 -19.24 -12.03 15.95
N ILE A 955 -19.51 -10.89 15.34
CA ILE A 955 -19.88 -10.78 13.92
C ILE A 955 -18.91 -9.81 13.27
N LYS A 956 -18.56 -10.07 12.02
CA LYS A 956 -17.75 -9.14 11.24
C LYS A 956 -18.21 -9.03 9.81
N VAL A 957 -18.25 -7.80 9.30
CA VAL A 957 -18.26 -7.57 7.86
C VAL A 957 -16.82 -7.76 7.37
N THR A 958 -16.60 -8.75 6.51
CA THR A 958 -15.24 -9.20 6.17
C THR A 958 -14.75 -8.73 4.80
N GLU A 959 -15.65 -8.50 3.84
CA GLU A 959 -15.28 -8.32 2.43
C GLU A 959 -16.20 -7.32 1.69
N TYR A 960 -16.64 -6.24 2.36
CA TYR A 960 -17.62 -5.32 1.78
C TYR A 960 -17.16 -4.76 0.43
N ASP A 961 -18.01 -4.92 -0.58
CA ASP A 961 -17.98 -4.15 -1.81
C ASP A 961 -19.40 -4.00 -2.38
N PHE A 962 -19.59 -3.02 -3.27
CA PHE A 962 -20.89 -2.76 -3.87
C PHE A 962 -20.73 -2.40 -5.35
N MET A 963 -21.00 -3.37 -6.22
CA MET A 963 -20.94 -3.22 -7.67
C MET A 963 -22.07 -2.35 -8.20
N THR A 964 -21.74 -1.14 -8.68
CA THR A 964 -22.69 -0.23 -9.31
C THR A 964 -22.00 0.76 -10.25
N GLY A 965 -22.69 1.20 -11.30
CA GLY A 965 -22.23 2.29 -12.16
C GLY A 965 -22.50 3.69 -11.60
N ASP A 966 -23.18 3.78 -10.45
CA ASP A 966 -23.60 5.04 -9.81
C ASP A 966 -22.80 5.28 -8.53
N ASN A 967 -21.82 6.20 -8.58
CA ASN A 967 -20.95 6.52 -7.45
C ASN A 967 -21.70 7.19 -6.29
N GLU A 968 -22.74 8.00 -6.56
CA GLU A 968 -23.53 8.64 -5.50
C GLU A 968 -24.32 7.58 -4.72
N LEU A 969 -24.95 6.65 -5.44
CA LEU A 969 -25.64 5.51 -4.83
C LEU A 969 -24.65 4.65 -4.04
N GLN A 970 -23.46 4.42 -4.58
CA GLN A 970 -22.41 3.64 -3.92
C GLN A 970 -21.97 4.28 -2.60
N ALA A 971 -21.75 5.60 -2.61
CA ALA A 971 -21.35 6.36 -1.43
C ALA A 971 -22.46 6.40 -0.37
N ASN A 972 -23.71 6.67 -0.78
CA ASN A 972 -24.85 6.71 0.12
C ASN A 972 -25.15 5.34 0.75
N PHE A 973 -25.01 4.25 -0.01
CA PHE A 973 -25.16 2.91 0.54
C PHE A 973 -24.00 2.54 1.47
N LEU A 974 -22.75 2.88 1.13
CA LEU A 974 -21.60 2.72 2.03
C LEU A 974 -21.86 3.40 3.38
N ARG A 975 -22.30 4.66 3.38
CA ARG A 975 -22.62 5.41 4.61
C ARG A 975 -23.56 4.61 5.50
N ASP A 976 -24.65 4.15 4.90
CA ASP A 976 -25.73 3.53 5.64
C ASP A 976 -25.37 2.11 6.11
N PHE A 977 -24.61 1.38 5.29
CA PHE A 977 -24.09 0.07 5.63
C PHE A 977 -23.04 0.14 6.76
N MET A 978 -22.18 1.17 6.77
CA MET A 978 -21.26 1.44 7.88
C MET A 978 -22.01 1.79 9.17
N ILE A 979 -23.00 2.70 9.09
CA ILE A 979 -23.80 3.09 10.27
C ILE A 979 -24.50 1.88 10.87
N ILE A 980 -25.19 1.08 10.06
CA ILE A 980 -25.95 -0.05 10.59
C ILE A 980 -25.04 -1.13 11.20
N SER A 981 -23.91 -1.42 10.55
CA SER A 981 -22.89 -2.36 11.07
C SER A 981 -22.30 -1.86 12.38
N PHE A 982 -21.87 -0.60 12.45
CA PHE A 982 -21.31 -0.01 13.66
C PHE A 982 -22.34 0.06 14.81
N SER A 983 -23.64 0.12 14.49
CA SER A 983 -24.74 0.12 15.46
C SER A 983 -25.12 -1.23 16.06
N HIS A 984 -24.52 -2.34 15.59
CA HIS A 984 -24.84 -3.68 16.08
C HIS A 984 -23.88 -4.11 17.21
N GLU A 985 -24.42 -4.60 18.33
CA GLU A 985 -23.65 -4.86 19.56
C GLU A 985 -22.54 -5.89 19.39
N LYS A 986 -22.77 -6.93 18.60
CA LYS A 986 -21.81 -8.02 18.34
C LYS A 986 -20.89 -7.78 17.16
N MET A 987 -21.08 -6.68 16.41
CA MET A 987 -20.18 -6.34 15.30
C MET A 987 -18.85 -5.85 15.89
N ASP A 988 -17.72 -6.43 15.50
CA ASP A 988 -16.39 -6.03 16.01
C ASP A 988 -15.45 -5.48 14.92
N GLY A 989 -15.87 -5.53 13.65
CA GLY A 989 -15.12 -4.93 12.56
C GLY A 989 -15.91 -4.82 11.25
N PHE A 990 -15.36 -4.00 10.36
CA PHE A 990 -15.84 -3.75 9.01
C PHE A 990 -14.66 -3.68 8.06
N PHE A 991 -14.58 -4.64 7.13
CA PHE A 991 -13.50 -4.75 6.17
C PHE A 991 -14.04 -4.58 4.76
N MET A 992 -13.37 -3.73 3.97
CA MET A 992 -13.62 -3.64 2.52
C MET A 992 -12.77 -4.66 1.77
N TRP A 993 -13.32 -5.31 0.74
CA TRP A 993 -12.53 -6.25 -0.08
C TRP A 993 -11.54 -5.58 -1.05
N GLY A 994 -11.56 -4.26 -1.09
CA GLY A 994 -10.63 -3.45 -1.84
C GLY A 994 -11.05 -1.98 -1.79
N TRP A 995 -10.15 -1.11 -2.22
CA TRP A 995 -10.35 0.34 -2.12
C TRP A 995 -10.37 1.04 -3.50
N LYS A 996 -9.86 0.39 -4.56
CA LYS A 996 -9.66 0.96 -5.90
C LYS A 996 -10.32 0.13 -7.00
N GLY A 997 -11.28 0.69 -7.76
CA GLY A 997 -11.93 -0.01 -8.87
C GLY A 997 -12.67 0.91 -9.84
N GLY A 998 -12.88 0.47 -11.10
CA GLY A 998 -13.50 1.30 -12.14
C GLY A 998 -14.02 0.51 -13.34
N GLY A 999 -14.62 1.23 -14.29
CA GLY A 999 -15.15 0.63 -15.52
C GLY A 999 -16.25 -0.41 -15.25
N LYS A 1000 -16.08 -1.63 -15.79
CA LYS A 1000 -17.03 -2.74 -15.60
C LYS A 1000 -16.94 -3.40 -14.21
N ASP A 1001 -15.88 -3.12 -13.46
CA ASP A 1001 -15.61 -3.67 -12.13
C ASP A 1001 -15.68 -2.58 -11.05
N ASN A 1002 -16.59 -1.62 -11.19
CA ASN A 1002 -16.78 -0.50 -10.26
C ASN A 1002 -17.48 -0.94 -8.95
N LYS A 1003 -16.77 -1.72 -8.12
CA LYS A 1003 -17.29 -2.25 -6.84
C LYS A 1003 -16.72 -1.59 -5.59
N TYR A 1004 -15.59 -0.90 -5.70
CA TYR A 1004 -14.93 -0.29 -4.55
C TYR A 1004 -15.28 1.20 -4.42
N PRO A 1005 -15.73 1.66 -3.24
CA PRO A 1005 -16.34 2.97 -3.11
C PRO A 1005 -15.37 4.14 -2.93
N LEU A 1006 -14.09 3.89 -2.63
CA LEU A 1006 -13.16 4.94 -2.19
C LEU A 1006 -12.40 5.60 -3.34
N TYR A 1007 -11.87 4.80 -4.26
CA TYR A 1007 -11.08 5.30 -5.39
C TYR A 1007 -11.49 4.62 -6.70
N ASP A 1008 -11.40 5.36 -7.80
CA ASP A 1008 -11.65 4.83 -9.14
C ASP A 1008 -10.45 4.04 -9.70
N GLY A 1009 -10.60 3.47 -10.89
CA GLY A 1009 -9.53 2.68 -11.54
C GLY A 1009 -8.24 3.46 -11.82
N ASP A 1010 -8.34 4.79 -11.94
CA ASP A 1010 -7.21 5.70 -12.18
C ASP A 1010 -6.60 6.23 -10.87
N GLY A 1011 -7.10 5.77 -9.72
CA GLY A 1011 -6.61 6.18 -8.40
C GLY A 1011 -7.10 7.56 -7.97
N GLN A 1012 -8.18 8.09 -8.57
CA GLN A 1012 -8.81 9.33 -8.12
C GLN A 1012 -9.84 9.07 -7.00
N PRO A 1013 -9.95 9.97 -6.01
CA PRO A 1013 -10.94 9.85 -4.95
C PRO A 1013 -12.38 9.88 -5.48
N LYS A 1014 -13.23 9.02 -4.93
CA LYS A 1014 -14.68 8.99 -5.17
C LYS A 1014 -15.43 9.56 -3.97
N GLU A 1015 -16.73 9.79 -4.14
CA GLU A 1015 -17.65 10.29 -3.10
C GLU A 1015 -17.64 9.40 -1.85
N GLY A 1016 -17.43 8.09 -2.00
CA GLY A 1016 -17.35 7.14 -0.89
C GLY A 1016 -16.18 7.39 0.05
N LEU A 1017 -15.06 7.98 -0.41
CA LEU A 1017 -13.95 8.35 0.47
C LEU A 1017 -14.35 9.45 1.46
N ALA A 1018 -15.09 10.45 0.98
CA ALA A 1018 -15.58 11.52 1.83
C ALA A 1018 -16.56 10.99 2.90
N ILE A 1019 -17.44 10.05 2.53
CA ILE A 1019 -18.31 9.34 3.50
C ILE A 1019 -17.50 8.58 4.54
N TRP A 1020 -16.52 7.80 4.09
CA TRP A 1020 -15.68 6.98 4.96
C TRP A 1020 -14.96 7.84 6.00
N GLN A 1021 -14.29 8.91 5.54
CA GLN A 1021 -13.52 9.81 6.40
C GLN A 1021 -14.42 10.66 7.31
N ASP A 1022 -15.59 11.09 6.85
CA ASP A 1022 -16.54 11.83 7.69
C ASP A 1022 -17.02 10.96 8.85
N LEU A 1023 -17.42 9.72 8.58
CA LEU A 1023 -17.87 8.81 9.63
C LEU A 1023 -16.72 8.50 10.61
N LEU A 1024 -15.55 8.09 10.13
CA LEU A 1024 -14.43 7.68 10.99
C LEU A 1024 -13.88 8.85 11.80
N TYR A 1025 -13.54 9.96 11.15
CA TYR A 1025 -12.77 11.03 11.77
C TYR A 1025 -13.65 12.17 12.29
N ASN A 1026 -14.71 12.59 11.57
CA ASN A 1026 -15.57 13.66 12.09
C ASN A 1026 -16.60 13.15 13.11
N LYS A 1027 -17.24 11.99 12.88
CA LYS A 1027 -18.39 11.54 13.67
C LYS A 1027 -18.05 10.53 14.77
N TRP A 1028 -17.17 9.59 14.48
CA TRP A 1028 -16.85 8.46 15.35
C TRP A 1028 -15.52 8.61 16.09
N TRP A 1029 -14.96 9.81 16.12
CA TRP A 1029 -13.70 10.09 16.79
C TRP A 1029 -13.88 10.93 18.06
N THR A 1030 -13.01 10.72 19.05
CA THR A 1030 -13.03 11.52 20.30
C THR A 1030 -11.82 12.44 20.37
N LYS A 1031 -12.08 13.74 20.48
CA LYS A 1031 -11.05 14.78 20.65
C LYS A 1031 -11.58 15.86 21.58
N GLU A 1032 -11.15 15.83 22.83
CA GLU A 1032 -11.73 16.64 23.89
C GLU A 1032 -10.66 17.45 24.65
N ASN A 1033 -11.05 18.61 25.13
CA ASN A 1033 -10.21 19.45 25.99
C ASN A 1033 -11.00 19.88 27.21
N GLY A 1034 -10.34 19.99 28.36
CA GLY A 1034 -11.00 20.50 29.55
C GLY A 1034 -10.03 20.68 30.70
N LYS A 1035 -10.61 20.76 31.91
CA LYS A 1035 -9.85 20.92 33.14
C LYS A 1035 -10.30 19.92 34.18
N THR A 1036 -9.38 19.51 35.06
CA THR A 1036 -9.76 18.74 36.24
C THR A 1036 -10.61 19.56 37.20
N ASN A 1037 -11.60 18.92 37.82
CA ASN A 1037 -12.47 19.52 38.82
C ASN A 1037 -11.77 19.66 40.18
N ALA A 1038 -12.52 20.07 41.23
CA ALA A 1038 -11.99 20.22 42.59
C ALA A 1038 -11.41 18.93 43.21
N ASN A 1039 -11.80 17.76 42.69
CA ASN A 1039 -11.27 16.45 43.11
C ASN A 1039 -10.10 15.99 42.23
N GLY A 1040 -9.59 16.83 41.32
CA GLY A 1040 -8.55 16.45 40.36
C GLY A 1040 -9.02 15.53 39.25
N GLU A 1041 -10.33 15.43 39.02
CA GLU A 1041 -10.92 14.53 38.02
C GLU A 1041 -11.33 15.27 36.75
N PHE A 1042 -11.04 14.68 35.59
CA PHE A 1042 -11.63 15.03 34.30
C PHE A 1042 -12.46 13.83 33.81
N ASN A 1043 -13.73 14.05 33.49
CA ASN A 1043 -14.64 13.00 33.01
C ASN A 1043 -15.07 13.34 31.59
N VAL A 1044 -15.05 12.35 30.71
CA VAL A 1044 -15.40 12.50 29.30
C VAL A 1044 -16.12 11.25 28.82
N ARG A 1045 -17.09 11.41 27.92
CA ARG A 1045 -17.75 10.27 27.26
C ARG A 1045 -17.23 10.17 25.83
N GLY A 1046 -16.47 9.14 25.53
CA GLY A 1046 -15.75 8.98 24.26
C GLY A 1046 -15.95 7.60 23.62
N TYR A 1047 -15.61 7.49 22.35
CA TYR A 1047 -15.56 6.22 21.61
C TYR A 1047 -14.47 5.31 22.16
N TYR A 1048 -14.70 4.00 22.18
CA TYR A 1048 -13.67 3.10 22.67
C TYR A 1048 -12.46 3.02 21.72
N GLY A 1049 -11.26 3.04 22.29
CA GLY A 1049 -10.01 3.10 21.55
C GLY A 1049 -8.80 3.46 22.41
N ASP A 1050 -7.69 3.77 21.76
CA ASP A 1050 -6.46 4.23 22.41
C ASP A 1050 -6.32 5.75 22.33
N TYR A 1051 -5.82 6.32 23.41
CA TYR A 1051 -5.82 7.75 23.66
C TYR A 1051 -4.49 8.26 24.13
N ASP A 1052 -4.13 9.43 23.62
CA ASP A 1052 -3.10 10.30 24.18
C ASP A 1052 -3.75 11.31 25.11
N VAL A 1053 -3.38 11.25 26.40
CA VAL A 1053 -3.85 12.17 27.44
C VAL A 1053 -2.71 13.08 27.86
N THR A 1054 -2.81 14.37 27.54
CA THR A 1054 -1.83 15.38 27.96
C THR A 1054 -2.39 16.21 29.11
N VAL A 1055 -1.63 16.29 30.20
CA VAL A 1055 -1.93 17.11 31.37
C VAL A 1055 -0.94 18.27 31.41
N ASN A 1056 -1.44 19.51 31.55
CA ASN A 1056 -0.62 20.70 31.72
C ASN A 1056 -1.03 21.47 32.99
N VAL A 1057 -0.05 21.76 33.84
CA VAL A 1057 -0.23 22.55 35.07
C VAL A 1057 0.91 23.54 35.20
N ASN A 1058 0.60 24.84 35.19
CA ASN A 1058 1.57 25.92 35.40
C ASN A 1058 2.82 25.85 34.50
N GLY A 1059 2.69 25.29 33.29
CA GLY A 1059 3.80 25.12 32.34
C GLY A 1059 4.49 23.76 32.38
N THR A 1060 4.22 22.93 33.39
CA THR A 1060 4.65 21.52 33.40
C THR A 1060 3.65 20.68 32.60
N SER A 1061 4.15 19.92 31.62
CA SER A 1061 3.33 19.05 30.77
C SER A 1061 3.72 17.58 30.96
N LYS A 1062 2.74 16.68 30.99
CA LYS A 1062 2.94 15.23 30.97
C LYS A 1062 1.94 14.58 30.02
N LYS A 1063 2.44 13.79 29.07
CA LYS A 1063 1.64 13.01 28.13
C LYS A 1063 1.66 11.53 28.54
N VAL A 1064 0.52 10.87 28.49
CA VAL A 1064 0.37 9.44 28.79
C VAL A 1064 -0.57 8.83 27.76
N SER A 1065 -0.12 7.77 27.08
CA SER A 1065 -0.96 6.97 26.18
C SER A 1065 -1.63 5.84 26.97
N ALA A 1066 -2.93 5.63 26.77
CA ALA A 1066 -3.70 4.61 27.49
C ALA A 1066 -4.89 4.08 26.68
N PRO A 1067 -5.21 2.77 26.80
CA PRO A 1067 -6.40 2.19 26.20
C PRO A 1067 -7.65 2.49 27.05
N PHE A 1068 -8.75 2.82 26.38
CA PHE A 1068 -10.09 2.97 26.96
C PHE A 1068 -11.06 2.09 26.16
N TYR A 1069 -11.22 0.84 26.58
CA TYR A 1069 -11.95 -0.18 25.82
C TYR A 1069 -13.26 -0.57 26.48
N LYS A 1070 -14.15 -1.18 25.69
CA LYS A 1070 -15.40 -1.74 26.19
C LYS A 1070 -15.11 -2.78 27.28
N ASP A 1071 -15.94 -2.80 28.32
CA ASP A 1071 -15.86 -3.75 29.44
C ASP A 1071 -14.54 -3.72 30.25
N LYS A 1072 -13.74 -2.65 30.12
CA LYS A 1072 -12.54 -2.40 30.94
C LYS A 1072 -12.76 -1.30 31.98
N ASN A 1073 -11.85 -1.23 32.97
CA ASN A 1073 -11.82 -0.11 33.91
C ASN A 1073 -11.19 1.11 33.23
N ASN A 1074 -12.06 2.02 32.78
CA ASN A 1074 -11.70 3.20 32.00
C ASN A 1074 -11.32 4.41 32.89
N THR A 1075 -10.48 4.17 33.90
CA THR A 1075 -9.92 5.19 34.80
C THR A 1075 -8.39 5.25 34.67
N LEU A 1076 -7.87 6.42 34.29
CA LEU A 1076 -6.44 6.70 34.19
C LEU A 1076 -6.00 7.61 35.35
N ILE A 1077 -4.89 7.27 36.01
CA ILE A 1077 -4.28 8.12 37.05
C ILE A 1077 -2.95 8.63 36.51
N ILE A 1078 -2.78 9.97 36.50
CA ILE A 1078 -1.56 10.64 36.05
C ILE A 1078 -0.94 11.37 37.24
N THR A 1079 0.29 11.02 37.59
CA THR A 1079 1.06 11.71 38.63
C THR A 1079 2.03 12.69 37.99
N LEU A 1080 1.97 13.96 38.37
CA LEU A 1080 2.92 15.01 37.99
C LEU A 1080 4.08 15.04 39.01
N ASP A 1081 5.29 15.24 38.49
CA ASP A 1081 6.53 15.24 39.29
C ASP A 1081 6.74 16.55 40.07
#